data_AF-A0A654CJ46-F1
#
_entry.id   AF-A0A654CJ46-F1
#
_cell.length_a   1.000
_cell.length_b   1.000
_cell.length_c   1.000
_cell.angle_alpha   90.00
_cell.angle_beta   90.00
_cell.angle_gamma   90.00
#
_symmetry.space_group_name_H-M   'P 1'
#
loop_
_entity.id
_entity.type
_entity.pdbx_description
1 polymer ?
#
loop_
_entity_poly.entity_id
_entity_poly.type
_entity_poly.pdbx_seq_one_letter_code
_entity_poly.pdbx_strand_id
1 'polypeptide(L)'
;MPTIIKPRKLGILTKVERRGSSATLVVSALGLFSLLEPNDFEPDTALWPMAIGEMPAGTIFDAAMPKPCGEVLVAGFARAAGAEPVPALALDIALGSIHKRLAVFGDRVWRQTAGGPVFEPPRPFTEIPLVPERCFGGQNHPVNPLGRGTEAARRVDLGEIVLLPNIERAERLIRSAEDTPEPVRLGPIDPAHPSRRAMAGTYDDHWLKHGFPGLAPDADPRLFCVATPDQRIEGYFSGQEPYRLAGFSAEHPVIEGMLPGMRVRIFIARAGGLFELPNVLDTAWLFPSAHKGVLIYRGACPVSDIDGDDVTHVMLAYERLADEPRPVEHYAEAFRLRSDPVEKLKYVLADGALSPLPDPSALERRRLARMAHHESQRERTERAQRLVLRDALDRAGLPAAFMPNLPPAEPPPAWMPSPEEIASDEIDFAALFEGTQQLQAQMDEHGRELEAKAYAMANRGERFRQTGELDELDALLAELDLPEQPDLSATALPPDFKLPPSTVNPEAALREALQRFHSGPGAALLAPARDGLAGAQAAQRDDLLLQATTGDTGTRQAIQLPAEAEAASDKLRRAFPDLAPPGQSLDDLLGTLLAGDTLPASAEPADPKAQLARASAQLDQLEPQLGEAMATMRRIAPQPIHPITPLPPEAALRFGQAIAAAKTAGLAGRDMAGADLSGQDFSGLDLSGAFFEQCDLRGARFLGANCTGAVFAGADLRSTDFSQANLLEANFGTADARGARFAGADLRRAQWLKSQVAQCDFASAQLEQANFIETDLSDVSFAGARLDRITILRSGMSRATLAGAVMESCALVEVKAEQLDARGLKAFKLSVVKLEAPGADFSGAHLQQSGFHAGCDLTGARFDGAVGMNGSFRGARLIRASFARASFNRVDFGEADLSEADLALASLKQASLGKATLLRADLFGANLFNAQARRAHLDGARLLRANLYGCDLSDASLVGTDLTQALLDKTIFGMPSDAP
;
A
#
# COMPACT_ATOMS: atom_id res chain seq x y z
N MET A 1 -11.53 22.64 -0.54
CA MET A 1 -10.07 22.53 -0.77
C MET A 1 -9.83 21.83 -2.10
N PRO A 2 -8.95 22.36 -2.95
CA PRO A 2 -8.69 21.80 -4.28
C PRO A 2 -8.05 20.42 -4.21
N THR A 3 -8.32 19.58 -5.21
CA THR A 3 -7.61 18.30 -5.40
C THR A 3 -6.17 18.58 -5.83
N ILE A 4 -5.21 17.90 -5.20
CA ILE A 4 -3.78 18.15 -5.43
C ILE A 4 -3.20 17.06 -6.35
N ILE A 5 -2.51 17.48 -7.40
CA ILE A 5 -1.71 16.63 -8.29
C ILE A 5 -0.27 17.11 -8.20
N LYS A 6 0.67 16.28 -7.75
CA LYS A 6 2.07 16.70 -7.59
C LYS A 6 3.02 15.52 -7.79
N PRO A 7 4.27 15.76 -8.24
CA PRO A 7 5.31 14.75 -8.16
C PRO A 7 5.70 14.49 -6.69
N ARG A 8 6.24 13.30 -6.40
CA ARG A 8 6.68 12.94 -5.03
C ARG A 8 7.80 13.83 -4.46
N LYS A 9 8.59 14.48 -5.32
CA LYS A 9 9.71 15.33 -4.91
C LYS A 9 9.31 16.77 -4.51
N LEU A 10 8.06 17.17 -4.72
CA LEU A 10 7.56 18.49 -4.32
C LEU A 10 6.57 18.37 -3.17
N GLY A 11 6.82 19.12 -2.10
CA GLY A 11 5.83 19.41 -1.07
C GLY A 11 4.90 20.54 -1.51
N ILE A 12 3.74 20.68 -0.85
CA ILE A 12 2.79 21.77 -1.12
C ILE A 12 2.16 22.30 0.16
N LEU A 13 2.00 23.63 0.24
CA LEU A 13 1.13 24.31 1.19
C LEU A 13 0.16 25.19 0.40
N THR A 14 -1.12 25.14 0.77
CA THR A 14 -2.14 26.02 0.18
C THR A 14 -2.83 26.82 1.27
N LYS A 15 -3.14 28.08 0.96
CA LYS A 15 -3.84 28.96 1.88
C LYS A 15 -4.64 30.00 1.11
N VAL A 16 -5.88 30.24 1.53
CA VAL A 16 -6.66 31.37 1.02
C VAL A 16 -6.52 32.52 2.01
N GLU A 17 -6.02 33.66 1.54
CA GLU A 17 -6.06 34.90 2.31
C GLU A 17 -7.21 35.78 1.84
N ARG A 18 -7.83 36.49 2.79
CA ARG A 18 -8.82 37.53 2.50
C ARG A 18 -8.26 38.87 2.95
N ARG A 19 -8.32 39.85 2.04
CA ARG A 19 -8.00 41.25 2.31
C ARG A 19 -9.14 42.11 1.78
N GLY A 20 -9.96 42.66 2.67
CA GLY A 20 -11.19 43.37 2.29
C GLY A 20 -12.22 42.47 1.62
N SER A 21 -12.68 42.85 0.42
CA SER A 21 -13.64 42.08 -0.40
C SER A 21 -12.97 41.07 -1.34
N SER A 22 -11.64 41.09 -1.50
CA SER A 22 -10.90 40.16 -2.34
C SER A 22 -10.36 38.98 -1.55
N ALA A 23 -10.49 37.77 -2.12
CA ALA A 23 -9.83 36.56 -1.64
C ALA A 23 -8.79 36.09 -2.65
N THR A 24 -7.67 35.56 -2.15
CA THR A 24 -6.52 35.13 -2.95
C THR A 24 -6.05 33.77 -2.47
N LEU A 25 -6.02 32.78 -3.37
CA LEU A 25 -5.41 31.48 -3.12
C LEU A 25 -3.90 31.59 -3.36
N VAL A 26 -3.14 31.22 -2.33
CA VAL A 26 -1.68 31.14 -2.33
C VAL A 26 -1.29 29.67 -2.38
N VAL A 27 -0.44 29.32 -3.34
CA VAL A 27 0.13 27.98 -3.50
C VAL A 27 1.64 28.08 -3.31
N SER A 28 2.16 27.37 -2.30
CA SER A 28 3.59 27.28 -2.02
C SER A 28 4.09 25.88 -2.33
N ALA A 29 4.96 25.74 -3.31
CA ALA A 29 5.64 24.49 -3.65
C ALA A 29 7.00 24.42 -2.95
N LEU A 30 7.30 23.30 -2.30
CA LEU A 30 8.54 23.10 -1.54
C LEU A 30 9.43 22.07 -2.23
N GLY A 31 10.65 22.46 -2.57
CA GLY A 31 11.67 21.54 -3.09
C GLY A 31 12.79 21.32 -2.08
N LEU A 32 12.89 20.11 -1.54
CA LEU A 32 14.01 19.68 -0.68
C LEU A 32 15.20 19.30 -1.58
N PHE A 33 16.43 19.68 -1.23
CA PHE A 33 17.63 19.30 -1.98
C PHE A 33 18.84 19.05 -1.05
N SER A 34 19.85 18.34 -1.56
CA SER A 34 21.13 18.12 -0.87
C SER A 34 22.08 19.31 -1.06
N LEU A 35 22.68 19.79 0.03
CA LEU A 35 23.72 20.82 -0.04
C LEU A 35 25.07 20.29 -0.52
N LEU A 36 25.27 18.97 -0.52
CA LEU A 36 26.49 18.34 -1.04
C LEU A 36 26.35 17.99 -2.53
N GLU A 37 25.15 17.61 -2.95
CA GLU A 37 24.82 17.21 -4.33
C GLU A 37 23.55 17.93 -4.81
N PRO A 38 23.63 19.25 -5.09
CA PRO A 38 22.46 20.08 -5.38
C PRO A 38 21.98 19.92 -6.84
N ASN A 39 21.82 18.70 -7.34
CA ASN A 39 21.50 18.45 -8.75
C ASN A 39 19.99 18.23 -9.01
N ASP A 40 19.24 17.81 -8.00
CA ASP A 40 17.81 17.51 -8.09
C ASP A 40 17.12 17.70 -6.74
N PHE A 41 15.78 17.70 -6.76
CA PHE A 41 14.99 17.61 -5.54
C PHE A 41 14.93 16.18 -4.99
N GLU A 42 14.86 16.09 -3.68
CA GLU A 42 14.65 14.87 -2.91
C GLU A 42 13.16 14.67 -2.58
N PRO A 43 12.72 13.45 -2.24
CA PRO A 43 11.35 13.17 -1.85
C PRO A 43 10.84 14.06 -0.70
N ASP A 44 9.62 14.57 -0.81
CA ASP A 44 9.01 15.46 0.19
C ASP A 44 8.79 14.78 1.55
N THR A 45 8.70 13.44 1.56
CA THR A 45 8.60 12.61 2.76
C THR A 45 9.80 12.76 3.70
N ALA A 46 10.98 13.10 3.17
CA ALA A 46 12.18 13.35 3.97
C ALA A 46 12.21 14.75 4.61
N LEU A 47 11.39 15.69 4.12
CA LEU A 47 11.43 17.10 4.55
C LEU A 47 11.03 17.26 6.01
N TRP A 48 9.87 16.73 6.40
CA TRP A 48 9.31 16.99 7.73
C TRP A 48 10.10 16.34 8.88
N PRO A 49 10.53 15.06 8.80
CA PRO A 49 11.37 14.47 9.83
C PRO A 49 12.69 15.25 10.02
N MET A 50 13.30 15.71 8.92
CA MET A 50 14.52 16.52 8.96
C MET A 50 14.26 17.89 9.60
N ALA A 51 13.23 18.62 9.17
CA ALA A 51 12.92 19.94 9.69
C ALA A 51 12.59 19.92 11.20
N ILE A 52 11.89 18.88 11.67
CA ILE A 52 11.58 18.71 13.10
C ILE A 52 12.85 18.47 13.93
N GLY A 53 13.85 17.75 13.39
CA GLY A 53 15.11 17.47 14.08
C GLY A 53 16.06 18.69 14.15
N GLU A 54 16.04 19.54 13.12
CA GLU A 54 16.98 20.67 13.00
C GLU A 54 16.44 22.01 13.55
N MET A 55 15.12 22.12 13.76
CA MET A 55 14.47 23.35 14.21
C MET A 55 14.04 23.29 15.68
N PRO A 56 14.07 24.41 16.42
CA PRO A 56 13.51 24.47 17.77
C PRO A 56 12.01 24.13 17.79
N ALA A 57 11.58 23.42 18.84
CA ALA A 57 10.18 23.04 19.01
C ALA A 57 9.25 24.26 18.97
N GLY A 58 8.13 24.14 18.25
CA GLY A 58 7.14 25.21 18.11
C GLY A 58 7.47 26.26 17.04
N THR A 59 8.61 26.14 16.35
CA THR A 59 8.96 27.05 15.24
C THR A 59 8.01 26.82 14.05
N ILE A 60 7.41 27.89 13.54
CA ILE A 60 6.60 27.84 12.32
C ILE A 60 7.53 27.80 11.11
N PHE A 61 7.39 26.76 10.27
CA PHE A 61 8.23 26.57 9.08
C PHE A 61 7.97 27.62 7.98
N ASP A 62 6.70 27.80 7.60
CA ASP A 62 6.26 28.86 6.67
C ASP A 62 4.77 29.16 6.90
N ALA A 63 4.34 30.41 6.64
CA ALA A 63 2.96 30.83 6.83
C ALA A 63 2.08 30.66 5.58
N ALA A 64 2.66 30.23 4.46
CA ALA A 64 2.07 30.10 3.12
C ALA A 64 1.42 31.41 2.64
N MET A 65 2.13 32.53 2.82
CA MET A 65 1.65 33.87 2.45
C MET A 65 2.59 34.52 1.44
N PRO A 66 2.12 35.44 0.58
CA PRO A 66 2.97 36.12 -0.39
C PRO A 66 4.03 36.95 0.34
N LYS A 67 5.29 36.88 -0.11
CA LYS A 67 6.39 37.70 0.40
C LYS A 67 6.82 38.69 -0.68
N PRO A 68 7.07 39.96 -0.34
CA PRO A 68 7.50 40.98 -1.31
C PRO A 68 8.97 40.86 -1.73
N CYS A 69 9.76 40.01 -1.06
CA CYS A 69 11.18 39.84 -1.34
C CYS A 69 11.68 38.45 -0.94
N GLY A 70 12.81 38.04 -1.53
CA GLY A 70 13.53 36.82 -1.20
C GLY A 70 14.17 36.88 0.19
N GLU A 71 14.11 35.79 0.94
CA GLU A 71 14.75 35.66 2.25
C GLU A 71 15.46 34.31 2.45
N VAL A 72 16.49 34.34 3.30
CA VAL A 72 17.29 33.16 3.67
C VAL A 72 17.16 32.89 5.14
N LEU A 73 16.88 31.65 5.51
CA LEU A 73 16.79 31.20 6.90
C LEU A 73 17.78 30.06 7.11
N VAL A 74 18.46 30.06 8.25
CA VAL A 74 19.41 29.01 8.62
C VAL A 74 19.03 28.44 9.98
N ALA A 75 18.91 27.12 10.04
CA ALA A 75 18.67 26.38 11.29
C ALA A 75 19.68 25.23 11.42
N GLY A 76 19.78 24.69 12.65
CA GLY A 76 20.71 23.63 12.99
C GLY A 76 21.76 24.05 14.02
N PHE A 77 22.98 23.55 13.86
CA PHE A 77 24.03 23.59 14.87
C PHE A 77 25.33 24.20 14.33
N ALA A 78 26.03 24.95 15.18
CA ALA A 78 27.45 25.22 15.00
C ALA A 78 28.23 23.98 15.44
N ARG A 79 29.06 23.41 14.56
CA ARG A 79 29.80 22.17 14.84
C ARG A 79 31.29 22.34 14.56
N ALA A 80 32.11 21.94 15.52
CA ALA A 80 33.55 21.89 15.37
C ALA A 80 33.93 20.89 14.26
N ALA A 81 35.03 21.17 13.54
CA ALA A 81 35.55 20.24 12.55
C ALA A 81 36.13 19.00 13.26
N GLY A 82 35.69 17.81 12.86
CA GLY A 82 36.05 16.55 13.54
C GLY A 82 35.42 16.40 14.93
N ALA A 83 35.93 15.43 15.71
CA ALA A 83 35.44 15.13 17.07
C ALA A 83 36.15 15.96 18.18
N GLU A 84 37.04 16.89 17.81
CA GLU A 84 37.82 17.66 18.79
C GLU A 84 37.03 18.88 19.30
N PRO A 85 36.84 19.01 20.63
CA PRO A 85 36.17 20.18 21.20
C PRO A 85 36.99 21.47 21.02
N VAL A 86 36.37 22.54 20.51
CA VAL A 86 37.00 23.86 20.34
C VAL A 86 36.36 24.89 21.27
N PRO A 87 37.13 25.88 21.79
CA PRO A 87 36.59 26.93 22.65
C PRO A 87 35.79 28.00 21.87
N ALA A 88 36.10 28.18 20.59
CA ALA A 88 35.46 29.13 19.70
C ALA A 88 35.46 28.63 18.25
N LEU A 89 34.44 29.02 17.48
CA LEU A 89 34.23 28.65 16.09
C LEU A 89 33.70 29.85 15.30
N ALA A 90 34.24 30.09 14.11
CA ALA A 90 33.70 31.08 13.19
C ALA A 90 32.67 30.42 12.26
N LEU A 91 31.51 31.06 12.10
CA LEU A 91 30.52 30.68 11.11
C LEU A 91 30.55 31.68 9.95
N ASP A 92 30.49 31.15 8.75
CA ASP A 92 30.37 31.93 7.52
C ASP A 92 29.18 31.42 6.72
N ILE A 93 28.26 32.33 6.37
CA ILE A 93 27.03 32.05 5.64
C ILE A 93 26.98 33.00 4.47
N ALA A 94 27.12 32.45 3.27
CA ALA A 94 26.92 33.18 2.01
C ALA A 94 25.89 32.47 1.14
N LEU A 95 24.95 33.23 0.58
CA LEU A 95 24.04 32.78 -0.48
C LEU A 95 23.75 33.97 -1.41
N GLY A 96 24.28 33.91 -2.63
CA GLY A 96 24.19 35.02 -3.59
C GLY A 96 24.81 36.30 -3.02
N SER A 97 24.01 37.36 -2.91
CA SER A 97 24.44 38.65 -2.34
C SER A 97 24.40 38.72 -0.81
N ILE A 98 23.80 37.72 -0.13
CA ILE A 98 23.72 37.68 1.33
C ILE A 98 25.01 37.09 1.87
N HIS A 99 25.62 37.78 2.83
CA HIS A 99 26.83 37.31 3.52
C HIS A 99 26.78 37.71 5.01
N LYS A 100 26.93 36.73 5.89
CA LYS A 100 26.83 36.91 7.34
C LYS A 100 27.86 36.07 8.06
N ARG A 101 28.70 36.72 8.87
CA ARG A 101 29.74 36.06 9.67
C ARG A 101 29.46 36.17 11.15
N LEU A 102 29.54 35.04 11.84
CA LEU A 102 29.28 34.94 13.27
C LEU A 102 30.48 34.32 13.99
N ALA A 103 30.60 34.62 15.27
CA ALA A 103 31.51 33.95 16.18
C ALA A 103 30.68 33.19 17.23
N VAL A 104 30.98 31.90 17.37
CA VAL A 104 30.34 31.02 18.33
C VAL A 104 31.36 30.63 19.39
N PHE A 105 31.02 30.81 20.64
CA PHE A 105 31.84 30.50 21.80
C PHE A 105 31.13 29.46 22.66
N GLY A 106 31.90 28.58 23.32
CA GLY A 106 31.31 27.72 24.34
C GLY A 106 30.89 28.51 25.57
N ASP A 107 30.27 27.84 26.54
CA ASP A 107 29.70 28.53 27.69
C ASP A 107 30.76 29.30 28.48
N ARG A 108 30.48 30.58 28.75
CA ARG A 108 31.34 31.54 29.45
C ARG A 108 30.52 32.47 30.34
N VAL A 109 31.15 32.98 31.39
CA VAL A 109 30.51 33.82 32.42
C VAL A 109 31.33 35.06 32.75
N TRP A 110 30.62 36.10 33.17
CA TRP A 110 31.17 37.19 33.96
C TRP A 110 31.01 36.86 35.45
N ARG A 111 32.05 37.14 36.23
CA ARG A 111 32.02 36.97 37.69
C ARG A 111 32.78 38.11 38.38
N GLN A 112 32.24 38.59 39.50
CA GLN A 112 32.94 39.52 40.36
C GLN A 112 34.04 38.82 41.18
N THR A 113 35.25 39.38 41.18
CA THR A 113 36.37 38.92 42.02
C THR A 113 36.89 40.07 42.87
N ALA A 114 37.79 39.79 43.82
CA ALA A 114 38.44 40.82 44.64
C ALA A 114 39.23 41.88 43.83
N GLY A 115 39.56 41.58 42.56
CA GLY A 115 40.21 42.49 41.62
C GLY A 115 39.28 43.14 40.59
N GLY A 116 37.95 43.01 40.74
CA GLY A 116 36.95 43.50 39.78
C GLY A 116 36.28 42.39 38.96
N PRO A 117 35.47 42.74 37.94
CA PRO A 117 34.78 41.79 37.08
C PRO A 117 35.79 41.03 36.19
N VAL A 118 35.73 39.70 36.23
CA VAL A 118 36.60 38.80 35.46
C VAL A 118 35.80 38.07 34.40
N PHE A 119 36.38 38.02 33.20
CA PHE A 119 35.90 37.27 32.04
C PHE A 119 36.52 35.86 32.05
N GLU A 120 35.70 34.81 32.20
CA GLU A 120 36.19 33.44 32.12
C GLU A 120 36.41 33.02 30.64
N PRO A 121 37.50 32.29 30.33
CA PRO A 121 37.71 31.76 28.99
C PRO A 121 36.59 30.77 28.60
N PRO A 122 36.17 30.75 27.33
CA PRO A 122 35.08 29.89 26.88
C PRO A 122 35.42 28.41 27.01
N ARG A 123 34.46 27.62 27.50
CA ARG A 123 34.61 26.17 27.62
C ARG A 123 34.64 25.51 26.23
N PRO A 124 35.50 24.51 25.98
CA PRO A 124 35.47 23.77 24.72
C PRO A 124 34.12 23.08 24.47
N PHE A 125 33.67 23.07 23.22
CA PHE A 125 32.43 22.44 22.78
C PHE A 125 32.63 21.71 21.45
N THR A 126 31.83 20.68 21.20
CA THR A 126 31.74 20.00 19.89
C THR A 126 30.59 20.56 19.07
N GLU A 127 29.47 20.89 19.71
CA GLU A 127 28.31 21.51 19.07
C GLU A 127 27.62 22.55 19.95
N ILE A 128 27.06 23.58 19.31
CA ILE A 128 26.22 24.61 19.94
C ILE A 128 24.97 24.82 19.06
N PRO A 129 23.75 24.69 19.60
CA PRO A 129 22.52 24.90 18.84
C PRO A 129 22.32 26.38 18.50
N LEU A 130 21.87 26.68 17.28
CA LEU A 130 21.69 28.04 16.77
C LEU A 130 20.32 28.61 17.16
N VAL A 131 20.14 28.88 18.45
CA VAL A 131 18.85 29.26 19.04
C VAL A 131 18.87 30.64 19.71
N PRO A 132 17.74 31.38 19.76
CA PRO A 132 17.69 32.73 20.33
C PRO A 132 18.17 32.83 21.78
N GLU A 133 18.00 31.78 22.59
CA GLU A 133 18.40 31.69 23.99
C GLU A 133 19.91 31.81 24.19
N ARG A 134 20.69 31.54 23.14
CA ARG A 134 22.16 31.60 23.13
C ARG A 134 22.71 32.88 22.50
N CYS A 135 21.84 33.77 22.02
CA CYS A 135 22.20 35.09 21.51
C CYS A 135 22.05 36.17 22.58
N PHE A 136 22.59 37.37 22.32
CA PHE A 136 22.46 38.51 23.23
C PHE A 136 20.98 38.83 23.49
N GLY A 137 20.61 39.11 24.73
CA GLY A 137 19.24 39.41 25.14
C GLY A 137 18.99 39.18 26.63
N GLY A 138 17.72 39.08 27.00
CA GLY A 138 17.27 38.81 28.36
C GLY A 138 15.87 39.35 28.61
N GLN A 139 15.28 39.04 29.77
CA GLN A 139 13.84 39.20 30.04
C GLN A 139 13.27 40.60 29.73
N ASN A 140 14.08 41.66 29.87
CA ASN A 140 13.70 43.05 29.60
C ASN A 140 14.11 43.55 28.19
N HIS A 141 14.74 42.71 27.36
CA HIS A 141 15.23 43.08 26.04
C HIS A 141 14.10 43.09 25.00
N PRO A 142 13.88 44.19 24.26
CA PRO A 142 12.73 44.33 23.36
C PRO A 142 12.77 43.37 22.15
N VAL A 143 13.97 42.94 21.74
CA VAL A 143 14.18 42.13 20.52
C VAL A 143 14.38 40.64 20.81
N ASN A 144 14.92 40.30 21.97
CA ASN A 144 15.26 38.91 22.31
C ASN A 144 15.06 38.66 23.81
N PRO A 145 13.80 38.50 24.25
CA PRO A 145 13.50 38.31 25.67
C PRO A 145 14.04 36.99 26.23
N LEU A 146 14.24 35.98 25.36
CA LEU A 146 14.75 34.65 25.72
C LEU A 146 16.29 34.59 25.79
N GLY A 147 16.98 35.61 25.27
CA GLY A 147 18.43 35.66 25.20
C GLY A 147 19.12 35.85 26.56
N ARG A 148 20.43 36.05 26.52
CA ARG A 148 21.27 36.25 27.72
C ARG A 148 22.25 37.40 27.55
N GLY A 149 22.68 38.01 28.66
CA GLY A 149 23.70 39.06 28.68
C GLY A 149 23.21 40.49 28.95
N THR A 150 21.91 40.74 29.07
CA THR A 150 21.43 42.08 29.49
C THR A 150 21.73 42.40 30.95
N GLU A 151 21.96 43.69 31.22
CA GLU A 151 22.27 44.23 32.56
C GLU A 151 23.51 43.55 33.21
N ALA A 152 24.44 43.03 32.40
CA ALA A 152 25.57 42.24 32.88
C ALA A 152 26.43 43.02 33.88
N ALA A 153 26.84 44.26 33.59
CA ALA A 153 27.63 45.09 34.52
C ALA A 153 26.96 45.22 35.90
N ARG A 154 25.69 45.65 35.94
CA ARG A 154 24.91 45.80 37.18
C ARG A 154 24.80 44.49 37.96
N ARG A 155 24.52 43.38 37.28
CA ARG A 155 24.34 42.06 37.91
C ARG A 155 25.65 41.50 38.44
N VAL A 156 26.74 41.73 37.73
CA VAL A 156 28.09 41.37 38.20
C VAL A 156 28.47 42.21 39.42
N ASP A 157 28.15 43.51 39.45
CA ASP A 157 28.37 44.37 40.63
C ASP A 157 27.57 43.89 41.86
N LEU A 158 26.40 43.28 41.65
CA LEU A 158 25.60 42.63 42.69
C LEU A 158 26.15 41.26 43.13
N GLY A 159 27.28 40.81 42.56
CA GLY A 159 27.92 39.53 42.85
C GLY A 159 27.31 38.34 42.12
N GLU A 160 26.43 38.55 41.14
CA GLU A 160 25.84 37.46 40.35
C GLU A 160 26.84 36.90 39.32
N ILE A 161 26.70 35.60 39.02
CA ILE A 161 27.38 34.97 37.88
C ILE A 161 26.48 35.18 36.65
N VAL A 162 26.96 35.94 35.66
CA VAL A 162 26.19 36.27 34.46
C VAL A 162 26.70 35.49 33.26
N LEU A 163 25.86 34.63 32.68
CA LEU A 163 26.17 33.91 31.43
C LEU A 163 26.23 34.87 30.23
N LEU A 164 27.30 34.78 29.45
CA LEU A 164 27.40 35.50 28.18
C LEU A 164 26.71 34.74 27.05
N PRO A 165 26.26 35.45 26.00
CA PRO A 165 25.80 34.80 24.77
C PRO A 165 26.92 33.96 24.15
N ASN A 166 26.52 32.83 23.58
CA ASN A 166 27.41 31.97 22.81
C ASN A 166 27.58 32.48 21.39
N ILE A 167 26.54 33.09 20.81
CA ILE A 167 26.49 33.48 19.39
C ILE A 167 26.57 35.00 19.29
N GLU A 168 27.59 35.50 18.62
CA GLU A 168 27.87 36.92 18.40
C GLU A 168 28.14 37.23 16.92
N ARG A 169 28.00 38.51 16.52
CA ARG A 169 28.46 38.94 15.19
C ARG A 169 29.98 39.03 15.19
N ALA A 170 30.62 38.47 14.17
CA ALA A 170 32.08 38.45 14.09
C ALA A 170 32.68 39.86 14.07
N GLU A 171 31.95 40.83 13.51
CA GLU A 171 32.39 42.23 13.42
C GLU A 171 32.24 43.03 14.73
N ARG A 172 31.45 42.54 15.70
CA ARG A 172 31.14 43.26 16.94
C ARG A 172 31.04 42.31 18.14
N LEU A 173 32.21 41.83 18.58
CA LEU A 173 32.35 40.95 19.73
C LEU A 173 32.16 41.69 21.06
N ILE A 174 31.62 41.01 22.07
CA ILE A 174 31.53 41.51 23.45
C ILE A 174 32.91 41.48 24.11
N ARG A 175 33.38 42.63 24.58
CA ARG A 175 34.67 42.84 25.25
C ARG A 175 34.51 43.34 26.69
N SER A 176 33.38 43.98 26.99
CA SER A 176 33.04 44.52 28.30
C SER A 176 31.65 44.08 28.76
N ALA A 177 31.42 44.04 30.08
CA ALA A 177 30.09 43.78 30.67
C ALA A 177 29.07 44.92 30.40
N GLU A 178 29.54 46.05 29.88
CA GLU A 178 28.71 47.19 29.45
C GLU A 178 28.29 47.09 27.97
N ASP A 179 28.87 46.18 27.20
CA ASP A 179 28.57 46.08 25.76
C ASP A 179 27.14 45.56 25.53
N THR A 180 26.39 46.28 24.70
CA THR A 180 25.02 45.92 24.30
C THR A 180 24.93 45.73 22.78
N PRO A 181 25.47 44.62 22.21
CA PRO A 181 25.34 44.34 20.79
C PRO A 181 23.91 44.00 20.40
N GLU A 182 23.59 44.09 19.10
CA GLU A 182 22.29 43.63 18.61
C GLU A 182 22.20 42.09 18.66
N PRO A 183 21.05 41.52 19.07
CA PRO A 183 20.85 40.07 19.05
C PRO A 183 21.02 39.48 17.65
N VAL A 184 21.88 38.47 17.54
CA VAL A 184 22.00 37.67 16.30
C VAL A 184 20.78 36.77 16.15
N ARG A 185 20.30 36.63 14.92
CA ARG A 185 19.27 35.66 14.55
C ARG A 185 19.57 35.11 13.16
N LEU A 186 19.28 33.84 12.96
CA LEU A 186 19.42 33.11 11.70
C LEU A 186 18.11 32.47 11.23
N GLY A 187 17.30 32.00 12.19
CA GLY A 187 15.95 31.49 11.96
C GLY A 187 14.86 32.56 12.02
N PRO A 188 13.58 32.17 12.05
CA PRO A 188 12.45 33.08 11.91
C PRO A 188 12.30 34.02 13.12
N ILE A 189 11.82 35.23 12.85
CA ILE A 189 11.42 36.22 13.85
C ILE A 189 10.02 35.83 14.36
N ASP A 190 9.88 35.75 15.68
CA ASP A 190 8.63 35.40 16.34
C ASP A 190 7.47 36.34 15.93
N PRO A 191 6.24 35.84 15.67
CA PRO A 191 5.10 36.67 15.32
C PRO A 191 4.77 37.79 16.33
N ALA A 192 5.01 37.57 17.62
CA ALA A 192 4.77 38.54 18.68
C ALA A 192 5.89 39.60 18.80
N HIS A 193 6.99 39.45 18.04
CA HIS A 193 8.11 40.39 18.08
C HIS A 193 7.64 41.82 17.73
N PRO A 194 8.08 42.87 18.46
CA PRO A 194 7.61 44.24 18.25
C PRO A 194 7.73 44.75 16.81
N SER A 195 8.82 44.41 16.10
CA SER A 195 9.00 44.79 14.69
C SER A 195 7.96 44.16 13.76
N ARG A 196 7.45 42.96 14.08
CA ARG A 196 6.39 42.28 13.32
C ARG A 196 5.00 42.75 13.72
N ARG A 197 4.76 42.98 15.02
CA ARG A 197 3.48 43.56 15.49
C ARG A 197 3.18 44.92 14.86
N ALA A 198 4.20 45.75 14.65
CA ALA A 198 4.06 47.03 13.96
C ALA A 198 3.58 46.88 12.49
N MET A 199 3.78 45.72 11.87
CA MET A 199 3.37 45.40 10.49
C MET A 199 2.04 44.64 10.41
N ALA A 200 1.45 44.26 11.55
CA ALA A 200 0.27 43.40 11.59
C ALA A 200 -1.01 44.08 11.07
N GLY A 201 -1.04 45.42 11.08
CA GLY A 201 -2.22 46.23 10.75
C GLY A 201 -3.14 46.48 11.95
N THR A 202 -4.25 47.15 11.71
CA THR A 202 -5.20 47.60 12.74
C THR A 202 -6.36 46.60 12.88
N TYR A 203 -6.50 45.99 14.07
CA TYR A 203 -7.55 45.03 14.40
C TYR A 203 -8.53 45.63 15.42
N ASP A 204 -9.46 46.45 14.95
CA ASP A 204 -10.49 47.12 15.76
C ASP A 204 -11.90 46.53 15.54
N ASP A 205 -12.92 47.14 16.16
CA ASP A 205 -14.32 46.72 16.00
C ASP A 205 -14.81 46.83 14.54
N HIS A 206 -14.22 47.72 13.74
CA HIS A 206 -14.54 47.83 12.32
C HIS A 206 -13.98 46.64 11.54
N TRP A 207 -12.73 46.24 11.80
CA TRP A 207 -12.18 44.99 11.26
C TRP A 207 -12.98 43.77 11.73
N LEU A 208 -13.39 43.70 12.98
CA LEU A 208 -14.17 42.56 13.48
C LEU A 208 -15.52 42.41 12.75
N LYS A 209 -16.16 43.53 12.41
CA LYS A 209 -17.45 43.55 11.69
C LYS A 209 -17.33 43.35 10.19
N HIS A 210 -16.27 43.84 9.55
CA HIS A 210 -16.18 43.92 8.09
C HIS A 210 -14.99 43.18 7.48
N GLY A 211 -13.96 42.85 8.27
CA GLY A 211 -12.70 42.23 7.84
C GLY A 211 -12.46 40.82 8.34
N PHE A 212 -13.05 40.40 9.47
CA PHE A 212 -12.92 39.04 10.00
C PHE A 212 -13.58 37.99 9.05
N PRO A 213 -12.97 36.81 8.83
CA PRO A 213 -11.71 36.27 9.37
C PRO A 213 -10.47 36.52 8.48
N GLY A 214 -10.33 37.69 7.87
CA GLY A 214 -9.19 38.07 7.00
C GLY A 214 -8.12 38.93 7.69
N LEU A 215 -7.04 39.24 6.97
CA LEU A 215 -6.02 40.18 7.43
C LEU A 215 -6.58 41.61 7.49
N ALA A 216 -6.02 42.42 8.39
CA ALA A 216 -6.28 43.85 8.40
C ALA A 216 -5.90 44.47 7.03
N PRO A 217 -6.72 45.36 6.44
CA PRO A 217 -6.44 45.93 5.11
C PRO A 217 -5.11 46.70 5.02
N ASP A 218 -4.67 47.28 6.14
CA ASP A 218 -3.43 48.03 6.32
C ASP A 218 -2.23 47.14 6.73
N ALA A 219 -2.39 45.82 6.80
CA ALA A 219 -1.31 44.90 7.11
C ALA A 219 -0.23 44.92 6.02
N ASP A 220 1.02 45.17 6.42
CA ASP A 220 2.17 45.20 5.52
C ASP A 220 2.56 43.77 5.12
N PRO A 221 2.65 43.43 3.81
CA PRO A 221 3.07 42.10 3.35
C PRO A 221 4.43 41.63 3.91
N ARG A 222 5.32 42.56 4.28
CA ARG A 222 6.61 42.26 4.93
C ARG A 222 6.46 41.61 6.30
N LEU A 223 5.25 41.61 6.88
CA LEU A 223 4.90 40.82 8.05
C LEU A 223 5.27 39.34 7.89
N PHE A 224 5.18 38.81 6.67
CA PHE A 224 5.44 37.40 6.38
C PHE A 224 6.90 37.11 6.04
N CYS A 225 7.75 38.13 5.82
CA CYS A 225 9.19 37.95 5.78
C CYS A 225 9.70 37.75 7.21
N VAL A 226 10.08 36.52 7.54
CA VAL A 226 10.47 36.13 8.90
C VAL A 226 11.98 36.17 9.13
N ALA A 227 12.82 36.31 8.11
CA ALA A 227 14.26 36.51 8.29
C ALA A 227 14.58 37.95 8.74
N THR A 228 15.75 38.18 9.33
CA THR A 228 16.21 39.55 9.64
C THR A 228 16.52 40.33 8.35
N PRO A 229 16.46 41.68 8.34
CA PRO A 229 16.64 42.47 7.11
C PRO A 229 17.96 42.23 6.37
N ASP A 230 19.03 41.86 7.08
CA ASP A 230 20.34 41.49 6.51
C ASP A 230 20.37 40.12 5.82
N GLN A 231 19.30 39.33 5.93
CA GLN A 231 19.09 38.02 5.29
C GLN A 231 18.00 38.08 4.20
N ARG A 232 17.72 39.28 3.68
CA ARG A 232 16.74 39.52 2.60
C ARG A 232 17.44 40.12 1.40
N ILE A 233 16.98 39.79 0.21
CA ILE A 233 17.46 40.38 -1.05
C ILE A 233 16.43 41.35 -1.62
N GLU A 234 16.89 42.24 -2.51
CA GLU A 234 15.99 42.99 -3.37
C GLU A 234 15.53 42.09 -4.53
N GLY A 235 14.22 41.90 -4.69
CA GLY A 235 13.67 40.93 -5.65
C GLY A 235 13.59 39.51 -5.11
N TYR A 236 13.75 38.52 -5.98
CA TYR A 236 13.58 37.08 -5.70
C TYR A 236 14.80 36.29 -6.18
N PHE A 237 14.96 35.07 -5.70
CA PHE A 237 16.07 34.21 -6.13
C PHE A 237 15.82 33.67 -7.55
N SER A 238 16.89 33.50 -8.29
CA SER A 238 16.95 32.83 -9.59
C SER A 238 16.98 31.31 -9.48
N GLY A 239 17.36 30.77 -8.31
CA GLY A 239 17.50 29.34 -8.06
C GLY A 239 18.85 28.77 -8.48
N GLN A 240 19.81 29.61 -8.86
CA GLN A 240 21.18 29.25 -9.25
C GLN A 240 22.23 30.07 -8.48
N GLU A 241 21.87 30.61 -7.32
CA GLU A 241 22.79 31.38 -6.49
C GLU A 241 23.92 30.48 -5.95
N PRO A 242 25.18 30.96 -5.92
CA PRO A 242 26.25 30.28 -5.20
C PRO A 242 26.00 30.37 -3.70
N TYR A 243 26.29 29.30 -2.98
CA TYR A 243 26.31 29.29 -1.52
C TYR A 243 27.64 28.79 -0.96
N ARG A 244 27.97 29.31 0.23
CA ARG A 244 29.11 28.91 1.03
C ARG A 244 28.71 28.90 2.51
N LEU A 245 28.91 27.77 3.17
CA LEU A 245 28.53 27.54 4.56
C LEU A 245 29.71 26.92 5.29
N ALA A 246 30.28 27.62 6.28
CA ALA A 246 31.41 27.13 7.07
C ALA A 246 31.09 27.06 8.56
N GLY A 247 31.57 25.99 9.23
CA GLY A 247 31.44 25.80 10.68
C GLY A 247 30.13 25.13 11.15
N PHE A 248 29.41 24.44 10.27
CA PHE A 248 28.14 23.79 10.60
C PHE A 248 28.18 22.26 10.59
N SER A 249 29.24 21.66 10.03
CA SER A 249 29.36 20.21 9.87
C SER A 249 30.75 19.75 10.32
N ALA A 250 30.77 18.67 11.09
CA ALA A 250 32.02 18.06 11.57
C ALA A 250 32.79 17.36 10.44
N GLU A 251 32.06 16.76 9.50
CA GLU A 251 32.62 16.01 8.36
C GLU A 251 32.99 16.92 7.18
N HIS A 252 32.24 18.00 7.00
CA HIS A 252 32.41 18.96 5.92
C HIS A 252 32.58 20.37 6.51
N PRO A 253 33.81 20.77 6.91
CA PRO A 253 34.05 22.06 7.55
C PRO A 253 33.59 23.26 6.73
N VAL A 254 33.60 23.11 5.41
CA VAL A 254 33.09 24.06 4.42
C VAL A 254 32.22 23.31 3.42
N ILE A 255 31.00 23.81 3.21
CA ILE A 255 30.03 23.31 2.23
C ILE A 255 29.80 24.42 1.20
N GLU A 256 30.17 24.17 -0.04
CA GLU A 256 30.08 25.12 -1.16
C GLU A 256 29.36 24.48 -2.34
N GLY A 257 28.55 25.25 -3.06
CA GLY A 257 27.80 24.76 -4.20
C GLY A 257 26.94 25.84 -4.85
N MET A 258 26.05 25.40 -5.74
CA MET A 258 25.06 26.24 -6.42
C MET A 258 23.68 25.72 -6.07
N LEU A 259 22.68 26.60 -5.93
CA LEU A 259 21.30 26.16 -5.84
C LEU A 259 20.91 25.31 -7.07
N PRO A 260 19.97 24.36 -6.92
CA PRO A 260 19.73 23.27 -7.89
C PRO A 260 19.22 23.67 -9.28
N GLY A 261 18.94 24.95 -9.50
CA GLY A 261 18.55 25.44 -10.82
C GLY A 261 17.25 24.84 -11.33
N MET A 262 16.22 24.78 -10.49
CA MET A 262 14.92 24.19 -10.83
C MET A 262 13.88 25.26 -11.15
N ARG A 263 13.13 25.07 -12.23
CA ARG A 263 11.94 25.82 -12.58
C ARG A 263 10.72 25.07 -12.08
N VAL A 264 10.07 25.56 -11.03
CA VAL A 264 8.79 25.02 -10.58
C VAL A 264 7.64 25.66 -11.36
N ARG A 265 6.70 24.82 -11.79
CA ARG A 265 5.49 25.24 -12.52
C ARG A 265 4.26 24.86 -11.71
N ILE A 266 3.38 25.82 -11.52
CA ILE A 266 2.15 25.68 -10.75
C ILE A 266 1.00 25.86 -11.72
N PHE A 267 0.04 24.95 -11.70
CA PHE A 267 -1.17 25.04 -12.52
C PHE A 267 -2.40 24.96 -11.64
N ILE A 268 -3.44 25.72 -12.01
CA ILE A 268 -4.74 25.75 -11.33
C ILE A 268 -5.83 25.39 -12.34
N ALA A 269 -6.77 24.55 -11.93
CA ALA A 269 -7.92 24.19 -12.75
C ALA A 269 -9.20 24.86 -12.23
N ARG A 270 -9.87 25.62 -13.09
CA ARG A 270 -11.13 26.32 -12.80
C ARG A 270 -12.12 26.15 -13.96
N ALA A 271 -13.35 26.66 -13.81
CA ALA A 271 -14.32 26.69 -14.90
C ALA A 271 -13.70 27.38 -16.15
N GLY A 272 -13.41 26.60 -17.19
CA GLY A 272 -12.73 27.06 -18.41
C GLY A 272 -11.38 26.39 -18.72
N GLY A 273 -10.83 25.55 -17.84
CA GLY A 273 -9.66 24.72 -18.13
C GLY A 273 -8.51 24.84 -17.12
N LEU A 274 -7.33 24.39 -17.54
CA LEU A 274 -6.09 24.45 -16.77
C LEU A 274 -5.31 25.72 -17.12
N PHE A 275 -4.88 26.47 -16.10
CA PHE A 275 -4.13 27.72 -16.25
C PHE A 275 -2.82 27.62 -15.48
N GLU A 276 -1.74 28.11 -16.07
CA GLU A 276 -0.48 28.26 -15.36
C GLU A 276 -0.53 29.48 -14.43
N LEU A 277 -0.07 29.27 -13.21
CA LEU A 277 0.07 30.28 -12.17
C LEU A 277 1.54 30.73 -12.10
N PRO A 278 1.84 32.00 -12.44
CA PRO A 278 3.16 32.57 -12.23
C PRO A 278 3.59 32.44 -10.77
N ASN A 279 4.85 32.09 -10.55
CA ASN A 279 5.41 31.91 -9.22
C ASN A 279 6.82 32.50 -9.11
N VAL A 280 7.24 32.76 -7.89
CA VAL A 280 8.55 33.32 -7.54
C VAL A 280 9.24 32.46 -6.48
N LEU A 281 10.55 32.34 -6.54
CA LEU A 281 11.35 31.71 -5.49
C LEU A 281 11.70 32.76 -4.42
N ASP A 282 10.97 32.75 -3.31
CA ASP A 282 11.06 33.81 -2.30
C ASP A 282 11.71 33.36 -0.98
N THR A 283 11.91 32.07 -0.75
CA THR A 283 12.48 31.59 0.51
C THR A 283 13.44 30.43 0.28
N ALA A 284 14.63 30.56 0.85
CA ALA A 284 15.62 29.49 0.95
C ALA A 284 15.88 29.17 2.42
N TRP A 285 15.53 27.95 2.83
CA TRP A 285 15.92 27.38 4.11
C TRP A 285 17.19 26.55 3.94
N LEU A 286 18.19 26.79 4.79
CA LEU A 286 19.44 26.04 4.81
C LEU A 286 19.54 25.30 6.15
N PHE A 287 19.81 24.00 6.08
CA PHE A 287 20.03 23.10 7.22
C PHE A 287 21.42 22.47 7.09
N PRO A 288 22.50 23.23 7.34
CA PRO A 288 23.83 22.80 6.93
C PRO A 288 24.36 21.65 7.77
N SER A 289 23.90 21.48 9.02
CA SER A 289 24.22 20.34 9.88
C SER A 289 23.61 19.02 9.40
N ALA A 290 22.48 19.06 8.69
CA ALA A 290 21.85 17.91 8.04
C ALA A 290 22.23 17.78 6.55
N HIS A 291 23.06 18.70 6.03
CA HIS A 291 23.41 18.80 4.61
C HIS A 291 22.19 18.96 3.67
N LYS A 292 21.11 19.61 4.14
CA LYS A 292 19.88 19.81 3.35
C LYS A 292 19.54 21.30 3.17
N GLY A 293 18.83 21.59 2.08
CA GLY A 293 18.19 22.89 1.86
C GLY A 293 16.76 22.72 1.36
N VAL A 294 15.91 23.72 1.58
CA VAL A 294 14.53 23.75 1.06
C VAL A 294 14.30 25.07 0.35
N LEU A 295 13.81 24.98 -0.90
CA LEU A 295 13.41 26.12 -1.71
C LEU A 295 11.88 26.22 -1.74
N ILE A 296 11.33 27.42 -1.54
CA ILE A 296 9.89 27.66 -1.54
C ILE A 296 9.51 28.60 -2.68
N TYR A 297 8.72 28.06 -3.61
CA TYR A 297 8.17 28.78 -4.76
C TYR A 297 6.73 29.15 -4.48
N ARG A 298 6.37 30.43 -4.60
CA ARG A 298 5.01 30.91 -4.30
C ARG A 298 4.33 31.51 -5.50
N GLY A 299 3.14 30.99 -5.81
CA GLY A 299 2.19 31.56 -6.74
C GLY A 299 0.92 32.01 -6.00
N ALA A 300 0.27 33.06 -6.50
CA ALA A 300 -0.96 33.56 -5.92
C ALA A 300 -1.97 33.96 -7.00
N CYS A 301 -3.23 33.57 -6.84
CA CYS A 301 -4.31 33.91 -7.78
C CYS A 301 -5.57 34.38 -7.04
N PRO A 302 -6.35 35.30 -7.62
CA PRO A 302 -7.62 35.69 -7.05
C PRO A 302 -8.63 34.53 -7.10
N VAL A 303 -9.43 34.40 -6.06
CA VAL A 303 -10.53 33.42 -5.94
C VAL A 303 -11.82 34.12 -5.55
N SER A 304 -12.96 33.48 -5.82
CA SER A 304 -14.28 34.08 -5.61
C SER A 304 -14.60 34.33 -4.13
N ASP A 305 -14.13 33.47 -3.23
CA ASP A 305 -14.37 33.55 -1.79
C ASP A 305 -13.25 32.90 -0.97
N ILE A 306 -13.44 32.83 0.35
CA ILE A 306 -12.46 32.26 1.29
C ILE A 306 -12.35 30.73 1.21
N ASP A 307 -13.35 30.06 0.64
CA ASP A 307 -13.37 28.61 0.46
C ASP A 307 -12.56 28.21 -0.78
N GLY A 308 -12.46 29.14 -1.75
CA GLY A 308 -11.71 28.95 -2.99
C GLY A 308 -12.33 27.88 -3.89
N ASP A 309 -13.65 27.74 -3.83
CA ASP A 309 -14.42 26.69 -4.52
C ASP A 309 -14.31 26.78 -6.06
N ASP A 310 -13.94 27.94 -6.59
CA ASP A 310 -13.70 28.15 -8.01
C ASP A 310 -12.44 27.43 -8.54
N VAL A 311 -11.52 27.06 -7.63
CA VAL A 311 -10.34 26.24 -7.95
C VAL A 311 -10.59 24.79 -7.57
N THR A 312 -10.78 23.96 -8.59
CA THR A 312 -11.07 22.52 -8.40
C THR A 312 -9.81 21.70 -8.15
N HIS A 313 -8.70 22.05 -8.82
CA HIS A 313 -7.44 21.32 -8.73
C HIS A 313 -6.24 22.27 -8.70
N VAL A 314 -5.18 21.84 -8.04
CA VAL A 314 -3.83 22.43 -8.10
C VAL A 314 -2.87 21.35 -8.56
N MET A 315 -2.12 21.62 -9.63
CA MET A 315 -1.10 20.72 -10.15
C MET A 315 0.29 21.35 -10.06
N LEU A 316 1.26 20.62 -9.52
CA LEU A 316 2.67 21.02 -9.48
C LEU A 316 3.49 20.21 -10.48
N ALA A 317 4.47 20.86 -11.08
CA ALA A 317 5.52 20.23 -11.87
C ALA A 317 6.84 20.98 -11.69
N TYR A 318 7.95 20.38 -12.09
CA TYR A 318 9.23 21.09 -12.14
C TYR A 318 10.12 20.59 -13.27
N GLU A 319 10.99 21.48 -13.73
CA GLU A 319 11.93 21.29 -14.85
C GLU A 319 13.30 21.81 -14.44
N ARG A 320 14.38 21.34 -15.06
CA ARG A 320 15.68 21.99 -14.91
C ARG A 320 15.69 23.31 -15.68
N LEU A 321 16.25 24.37 -15.11
CA LEU A 321 16.40 25.66 -15.79
C LEU A 321 17.26 25.58 -17.06
N ALA A 322 18.19 24.62 -17.10
CA ALA A 322 19.05 24.34 -18.24
C ALA A 322 18.30 23.69 -19.42
N ASP A 323 17.15 23.04 -19.17
CA ASP A 323 16.36 22.38 -20.19
C ASP A 323 15.40 23.38 -20.85
N GLU A 324 15.06 23.15 -22.13
CA GLU A 324 14.02 23.95 -22.80
C GLU A 324 12.66 23.77 -22.07
N PRO A 325 11.95 24.87 -21.76
CA PRO A 325 10.66 24.78 -21.09
C PRO A 325 9.65 23.97 -21.88
N ARG A 326 8.97 23.01 -21.24
CA ARG A 326 7.93 22.22 -21.92
C ARG A 326 6.70 23.10 -22.20
N PRO A 327 5.98 22.88 -23.31
CA PRO A 327 4.76 23.63 -23.61
C PRO A 327 3.66 23.37 -22.57
N VAL A 328 2.71 24.30 -22.41
CA VAL A 328 1.59 24.17 -21.45
C VAL A 328 0.70 22.97 -21.81
N GLU A 329 0.59 22.66 -23.11
CA GLU A 329 -0.17 21.55 -23.67
C GLU A 329 0.29 20.19 -23.14
N HIS A 330 1.60 20.02 -22.91
CA HIS A 330 2.16 18.81 -22.27
C HIS A 330 1.55 18.60 -20.87
N TYR A 331 1.45 19.68 -20.09
CA TYR A 331 0.88 19.64 -18.75
C TYR A 331 -0.64 19.52 -18.75
N ALA A 332 -1.32 20.09 -19.75
CA ALA A 332 -2.76 19.90 -19.93
C ALA A 332 -3.11 18.42 -20.17
N GLU A 333 -2.30 17.70 -20.96
CA GLU A 333 -2.48 16.26 -21.16
C GLU A 333 -2.15 15.45 -19.90
N ALA A 334 -1.05 15.79 -19.22
CA ALA A 334 -0.70 15.18 -17.93
C ALA A 334 -1.80 15.36 -16.87
N PHE A 335 -2.47 16.52 -16.87
CA PHE A 335 -3.62 16.83 -16.02
C PHE A 335 -4.85 16.02 -16.42
N ARG A 336 -5.17 15.93 -17.71
CA ARG A 336 -6.31 15.16 -18.24
C ARG A 336 -6.21 13.69 -17.80
N LEU A 337 -5.06 13.06 -18.04
CA LEU A 337 -4.82 11.65 -17.67
C LEU A 337 -4.94 11.38 -16.16
N ARG A 338 -4.60 12.37 -15.32
CA ARG A 338 -4.65 12.26 -13.84
C ARG A 338 -5.98 12.69 -13.22
N SER A 339 -6.82 13.36 -14.00
CA SER A 339 -8.14 13.81 -13.56
C SER A 339 -9.27 12.91 -14.07
N ASP A 340 -9.00 12.11 -15.11
CA ASP A 340 -9.96 11.15 -15.68
C ASP A 340 -10.23 9.99 -14.70
N PRO A 341 -11.49 9.69 -14.34
CA PRO A 341 -11.83 8.62 -13.40
C PRO A 341 -11.34 7.22 -13.78
N VAL A 342 -11.14 6.95 -15.06
CA VAL A 342 -10.71 5.64 -15.59
C VAL A 342 -9.18 5.56 -15.63
N GLU A 343 -8.54 6.60 -16.16
CA GLU A 343 -7.09 6.60 -16.39
C GLU A 343 -6.27 7.01 -15.16
N LYS A 344 -6.88 7.76 -14.22
CA LYS A 344 -6.19 8.34 -13.06
C LYS A 344 -5.30 7.35 -12.32
N LEU A 345 -5.81 6.15 -12.03
CA LEU A 345 -5.07 5.12 -11.28
C LEU A 345 -3.75 4.70 -11.94
N LYS A 346 -3.65 4.75 -13.27
CA LYS A 346 -2.42 4.41 -14.02
C LYS A 346 -1.36 5.49 -13.87
N TYR A 347 -1.77 6.75 -13.80
CA TYR A 347 -0.85 7.91 -13.85
C TYR A 347 -0.65 8.62 -12.51
N VAL A 348 -1.33 8.19 -11.42
CA VAL A 348 -1.16 8.77 -10.07
C VAL A 348 0.30 8.73 -9.61
N LEU A 349 1.03 7.66 -9.92
CA LEU A 349 2.41 7.44 -9.47
C LEU A 349 3.47 7.72 -10.55
N ALA A 350 3.04 8.12 -11.75
CA ALA A 350 3.93 8.37 -12.88
C ALA A 350 4.54 9.79 -12.78
N ASP A 351 5.64 9.96 -12.05
CA ASP A 351 6.22 11.30 -11.83
C ASP A 351 6.84 11.92 -13.10
N GLY A 352 7.30 11.12 -14.07
CA GLY A 352 8.09 11.60 -15.23
C GLY A 352 7.43 12.67 -16.10
N ALA A 353 6.10 12.71 -16.14
CA ALA A 353 5.38 13.76 -16.86
C ALA A 353 5.45 15.13 -16.15
N LEU A 354 5.67 15.13 -14.83
CA LEU A 354 5.69 16.31 -13.95
C LEU A 354 7.09 16.63 -13.39
N SER A 355 8.10 15.81 -13.70
CA SER A 355 9.49 15.99 -13.28
C SER A 355 10.45 16.16 -14.48
N PRO A 356 11.68 16.65 -14.25
CA PRO A 356 12.70 16.73 -15.29
C PRO A 356 12.96 15.36 -15.92
N LEU A 357 13.27 15.32 -17.22
CA LEU A 357 13.62 14.05 -17.86
C LEU A 357 14.88 13.48 -17.19
N PRO A 358 15.01 12.15 -17.07
CA PRO A 358 16.28 11.55 -16.69
C PRO A 358 17.37 11.95 -17.71
N ASP A 359 18.61 12.14 -17.27
CA ASP A 359 19.76 12.35 -18.16
C ASP A 359 19.79 11.26 -19.25
N PRO A 360 19.97 11.59 -20.55
CA PRO A 360 20.12 10.60 -21.62
C PRO A 360 21.10 9.46 -21.31
N SER A 361 22.19 9.76 -20.57
CA SER A 361 23.16 8.74 -20.14
C SER A 361 22.60 7.79 -19.08
N ALA A 362 21.71 8.29 -18.21
CA ALA A 362 21.00 7.48 -17.22
C ALA A 362 19.91 6.65 -17.88
N LEU A 363 19.23 7.19 -18.89
CA LEU A 363 18.21 6.49 -19.67
C LEU A 363 18.82 5.32 -20.47
N GLU A 364 20.00 5.53 -21.07
CA GLU A 364 20.74 4.46 -21.76
C GLU A 364 21.30 3.42 -20.77
N ARG A 365 21.80 3.83 -19.60
CA ARG A 365 22.19 2.88 -18.53
C ARG A 365 21.00 2.03 -18.07
N ARG A 366 19.83 2.63 -17.87
CA ARG A 366 18.58 1.92 -17.54
C ARG A 366 18.19 0.94 -18.63
N ARG A 367 18.26 1.36 -19.90
CA ARG A 367 17.99 0.51 -21.06
C ARG A 367 18.92 -0.70 -21.09
N LEU A 368 20.22 -0.49 -20.94
CA LEU A 368 21.23 -1.55 -20.91
C LEU A 368 21.06 -2.47 -19.69
N ALA A 369 20.74 -1.92 -18.51
CA ALA A 369 20.47 -2.69 -17.31
C ALA A 369 19.20 -3.55 -17.45
N ARG A 370 18.14 -3.02 -18.07
CA ARG A 370 16.92 -3.78 -18.37
C ARG A 370 17.19 -4.91 -19.36
N MET A 371 17.97 -4.63 -20.41
CA MET A 371 18.40 -5.66 -21.37
C MET A 371 19.23 -6.76 -20.70
N ALA A 372 20.23 -6.40 -19.90
CA ALA A 372 21.07 -7.35 -19.17
C ALA A 372 20.28 -8.16 -18.13
N HIS A 373 19.31 -7.53 -17.44
CA HIS A 373 18.43 -8.22 -16.51
C HIS A 373 17.56 -9.26 -17.23
N HIS A 374 16.96 -8.89 -18.37
CA HIS A 374 16.12 -9.79 -19.16
C HIS A 374 16.92 -10.96 -19.73
N GLU A 375 18.14 -10.69 -20.22
CA GLU A 375 19.05 -11.72 -20.70
C GLU A 375 19.44 -12.69 -19.58
N SER A 376 19.75 -12.18 -18.38
CA SER A 376 20.04 -13.01 -17.21
C SER A 376 18.85 -13.87 -16.76
N GLN A 377 17.63 -13.33 -16.78
CA GLN A 377 16.42 -14.08 -16.45
C GLN A 377 16.09 -15.15 -17.48
N ARG A 378 16.27 -14.84 -18.76
CA ARG A 378 16.14 -15.80 -19.86
C ARG A 378 17.13 -16.94 -19.70
N GLU A 379 18.42 -16.65 -19.49
CA GLU A 379 19.44 -17.69 -19.27
C GLU A 379 19.12 -18.57 -18.05
N ARG A 380 18.64 -17.99 -16.95
CA ARG A 380 18.25 -18.73 -15.75
C ARG A 380 17.07 -19.68 -16.03
N THR A 381 16.07 -19.19 -16.77
CA THR A 381 14.88 -19.96 -17.14
C THR A 381 15.24 -21.10 -18.10
N GLU A 382 16.05 -20.83 -19.13
CA GLU A 382 16.55 -21.84 -20.07
C GLU A 382 17.38 -22.93 -19.36
N ARG A 383 18.25 -22.53 -18.41
CA ARG A 383 19.04 -23.48 -17.61
C ARG A 383 18.15 -24.33 -16.71
N ALA A 384 17.15 -23.73 -16.05
CA ALA A 384 16.20 -24.45 -15.20
C ALA A 384 15.37 -25.46 -16.01
N GLN A 385 14.85 -25.06 -17.17
CA GLN A 385 14.10 -25.95 -18.06
C GLN A 385 14.97 -27.11 -18.57
N ARG A 386 16.22 -26.84 -18.98
CA ARG A 386 17.16 -27.91 -19.38
C ARG A 386 17.48 -28.89 -18.26
N LEU A 387 17.62 -28.41 -17.03
CA LEU A 387 17.85 -29.25 -15.85
C LEU A 387 16.66 -30.17 -15.57
N VAL A 388 15.44 -29.63 -15.61
CA VAL A 388 14.20 -30.40 -15.43
C VAL A 388 14.02 -31.45 -16.52
N LEU A 389 14.25 -31.07 -17.78
CA LEU A 389 14.10 -31.98 -18.91
C LEU A 389 15.15 -33.11 -18.90
N ARG A 390 16.37 -32.79 -18.47
CA ARG A 390 17.44 -33.77 -18.31
C ARG A 390 17.14 -34.78 -17.23
N ASP A 391 16.65 -34.31 -16.08
CA ASP A 391 16.18 -35.18 -14.99
C ASP A 391 15.01 -36.08 -15.46
N ALA A 392 14.08 -35.56 -16.28
CA ALA A 392 13.01 -36.35 -16.86
C ALA A 392 13.51 -37.44 -17.83
N LEU A 393 14.51 -37.14 -18.68
CA LEU A 393 15.12 -38.12 -19.59
C LEU A 393 15.90 -39.20 -18.84
N ASP A 394 16.65 -38.81 -17.81
CA ASP A 394 17.40 -39.72 -16.96
C ASP A 394 16.46 -40.69 -16.22
N ARG A 395 15.30 -40.19 -15.72
CA ARG A 395 14.24 -41.02 -15.10
C ARG A 395 13.53 -41.95 -16.08
N ALA A 396 13.42 -41.55 -17.35
CA ALA A 396 12.86 -42.38 -18.43
C ALA A 396 13.88 -43.39 -19.00
N GLY A 397 15.13 -43.38 -18.55
CA GLY A 397 16.19 -44.28 -19.02
C GLY A 397 16.67 -44.00 -20.45
N LEU A 398 16.43 -42.79 -20.97
CA LEU A 398 16.78 -42.40 -22.32
C LEU A 398 18.14 -41.69 -22.36
N PRO A 399 19.03 -41.97 -23.33
CA PRO A 399 20.31 -41.30 -23.44
C PRO A 399 20.16 -39.78 -23.66
N ALA A 400 21.11 -38.98 -23.15
CA ALA A 400 21.13 -37.52 -23.32
C ALA A 400 21.11 -37.03 -24.79
N ALA A 401 21.36 -37.92 -25.74
CA ALA A 401 21.19 -37.67 -27.17
C ALA A 401 19.73 -37.40 -27.59
N PHE A 402 18.75 -37.81 -26.77
CA PHE A 402 17.32 -37.54 -26.96
C PHE A 402 16.87 -36.19 -26.39
N MET A 403 17.77 -35.31 -25.93
CA MET A 403 17.37 -33.95 -25.53
C MET A 403 16.74 -33.23 -26.72
N PRO A 404 15.45 -32.86 -26.65
CA PRO A 404 14.84 -32.05 -27.68
C PRO A 404 15.48 -30.66 -27.67
N ASN A 405 15.63 -30.07 -28.87
CA ASN A 405 16.10 -28.71 -28.99
C ASN A 405 14.98 -27.77 -28.56
N LEU A 406 15.01 -27.33 -27.30
CA LEU A 406 14.02 -26.40 -26.77
C LEU A 406 14.14 -25.05 -27.53
N PRO A 407 13.02 -24.45 -27.94
CA PRO A 407 13.05 -23.07 -28.39
C PRO A 407 13.61 -22.18 -27.26
N PRO A 408 14.35 -21.11 -27.59
CA PRO A 408 14.85 -20.20 -26.58
C PRO A 408 13.70 -19.70 -25.70
N ALA A 409 13.90 -19.67 -24.38
CA ALA A 409 12.87 -19.18 -23.49
C ALA A 409 12.58 -17.72 -23.85
N GLU A 410 11.31 -17.38 -24.02
CA GLU A 410 10.97 -15.98 -24.28
C GLU A 410 11.39 -15.14 -23.07
N PRO A 411 12.11 -14.03 -23.30
CA PRO A 411 12.48 -13.15 -22.20
C PRO A 411 11.21 -12.61 -21.55
N PRO A 412 11.23 -12.31 -20.23
CA PRO A 412 10.13 -11.61 -19.60
C PRO A 412 9.83 -10.31 -20.38
N PRO A 413 8.55 -9.89 -20.47
CA PRO A 413 8.16 -8.76 -21.31
C PRO A 413 8.92 -7.47 -20.98
N ALA A 414 9.19 -6.65 -22.01
CA ALA A 414 10.03 -5.45 -21.96
C ALA A 414 9.60 -4.35 -20.94
N TRP A 415 8.40 -4.46 -20.38
CA TRP A 415 7.76 -3.50 -19.47
C TRP A 415 7.89 -3.88 -17.98
N MET A 416 8.49 -5.03 -17.64
CA MET A 416 8.82 -5.35 -16.25
C MET A 416 9.92 -4.44 -15.69
N PRO A 417 9.77 -3.88 -14.48
CA PRO A 417 10.76 -2.97 -13.89
C PRO A 417 12.01 -3.74 -13.46
N SER A 418 13.17 -3.12 -13.63
CA SER A 418 14.43 -3.69 -13.13
C SER A 418 14.52 -3.59 -11.59
N PRO A 419 15.37 -4.38 -10.92
CA PRO A 419 15.61 -4.24 -9.49
C PRO A 419 16.06 -2.83 -9.07
N GLU A 420 16.78 -2.12 -9.95
CA GLU A 420 17.17 -0.72 -9.73
C GLU A 420 15.98 0.24 -9.81
N GLU A 421 15.01 -0.01 -10.69
CA GLU A 421 13.79 0.80 -10.83
C GLU A 421 12.80 0.57 -9.67
N ILE A 422 12.77 -0.66 -9.15
CA ILE A 422 12.05 -0.99 -7.92
C ILE A 422 12.71 -0.31 -6.73
N ALA A 423 14.06 -0.30 -6.66
CA ALA A 423 14.80 0.33 -5.57
C ALA A 423 14.78 1.87 -5.62
N SER A 424 14.69 2.47 -6.82
CA SER A 424 14.55 3.92 -7.00
C SER A 424 13.11 4.41 -6.89
N ASP A 425 12.14 3.49 -6.72
CA ASP A 425 10.71 3.76 -6.63
C ASP A 425 10.13 4.48 -7.88
N GLU A 426 10.88 4.56 -8.99
CA GLU A 426 10.49 5.19 -10.26
C GLU A 426 9.82 4.19 -11.21
N ILE A 427 8.78 3.51 -10.73
CA ILE A 427 8.04 2.53 -11.53
C ILE A 427 7.00 3.25 -12.41
N ASP A 428 7.08 3.06 -13.72
CA ASP A 428 6.04 3.50 -14.65
C ASP A 428 4.86 2.51 -14.63
N PHE A 429 3.94 2.73 -13.71
CA PHE A 429 2.77 1.89 -13.54
C PHE A 429 1.88 1.85 -14.79
N ALA A 430 1.84 2.90 -15.61
CA ALA A 430 1.06 2.90 -16.84
C ALA A 430 1.61 1.85 -17.84
N ALA A 431 2.93 1.83 -18.04
CA ALA A 431 3.60 0.82 -18.87
C ALA A 431 3.40 -0.60 -18.32
N LEU A 432 3.38 -0.77 -16.99
CA LEU A 432 3.13 -2.06 -16.33
C LEU A 432 1.67 -2.53 -16.50
N PHE A 433 0.70 -1.63 -16.36
CA PHE A 433 -0.73 -1.95 -16.56
C PHE A 433 -1.06 -2.25 -18.03
N GLU A 434 -0.51 -1.49 -18.97
CA GLU A 434 -0.68 -1.77 -20.40
C GLU A 434 -0.02 -3.10 -20.79
N GLY A 435 1.17 -3.35 -20.24
CA GLY A 435 1.90 -4.59 -20.47
C GLY A 435 1.21 -5.84 -19.92
N THR A 436 0.64 -5.76 -18.71
CA THR A 436 -0.15 -6.87 -18.14
C THR A 436 -1.43 -7.15 -18.93
N GLN A 437 -2.08 -6.13 -19.48
CA GLN A 437 -3.24 -6.32 -20.38
C GLN A 437 -2.84 -6.97 -21.71
N GLN A 438 -1.70 -6.58 -22.29
CA GLN A 438 -1.18 -7.21 -23.50
C GLN A 438 -0.80 -8.68 -23.27
N LEU A 439 -0.16 -8.98 -22.15
CA LEU A 439 0.18 -10.36 -21.78
C LEU A 439 -1.08 -11.19 -21.54
N GLN A 440 -2.09 -10.65 -20.85
CA GLN A 440 -3.38 -11.33 -20.67
C GLN A 440 -4.04 -11.62 -22.02
N ALA A 441 -4.06 -10.64 -22.94
CA ALA A 441 -4.62 -10.84 -24.27
C ALA A 441 -3.87 -11.91 -25.08
N GLN A 442 -2.53 -11.95 -24.98
CA GLN A 442 -1.69 -12.98 -25.60
C GLN A 442 -1.91 -14.36 -24.99
N MET A 443 -2.04 -14.45 -23.65
CA MET A 443 -2.34 -15.70 -22.96
C MET A 443 -3.74 -16.22 -23.30
N ASP A 444 -4.73 -15.32 -23.43
CA ASP A 444 -6.10 -15.68 -23.82
C ASP A 444 -6.17 -16.13 -25.29
N GLU A 445 -5.33 -15.55 -26.18
CA GLU A 445 -5.20 -15.98 -27.57
C GLU A 445 -4.47 -17.34 -27.67
N HIS A 446 -3.36 -17.51 -26.96
CA HIS A 446 -2.62 -18.77 -26.91
C HIS A 446 -3.42 -19.90 -26.26
N GLY A 447 -4.19 -19.61 -25.21
CA GLY A 447 -5.13 -20.55 -24.59
C GLY A 447 -6.21 -21.02 -25.55
N ARG A 448 -6.80 -20.10 -26.33
CA ARG A 448 -7.77 -20.45 -27.39
C ARG A 448 -7.14 -21.31 -28.48
N GLU A 449 -5.89 -21.06 -28.83
CA GLU A 449 -5.16 -21.86 -29.82
C GLU A 449 -4.85 -23.28 -29.31
N LEU A 450 -4.43 -23.42 -28.04
CA LEU A 450 -4.21 -24.71 -27.39
C LEU A 450 -5.50 -25.51 -27.20
N GLU A 451 -6.61 -24.86 -26.84
CA GLU A 451 -7.93 -25.50 -26.76
C GLU A 451 -8.39 -25.98 -28.14
N ALA A 452 -8.20 -25.19 -29.20
CA ALA A 452 -8.52 -25.59 -30.56
C ALA A 452 -7.70 -26.80 -31.03
N LYS A 453 -6.39 -26.83 -30.71
CA LYS A 453 -5.49 -27.96 -31.00
C LYS A 453 -5.90 -29.21 -30.21
N ALA A 454 -6.15 -29.09 -28.91
CA ALA A 454 -6.61 -30.20 -28.06
C ALA A 454 -7.95 -30.77 -28.52
N TYR A 455 -8.88 -29.92 -28.95
CA TYR A 455 -10.19 -30.32 -29.47
C TYR A 455 -10.08 -31.04 -30.84
N ALA A 456 -9.18 -30.59 -31.72
CA ALA A 456 -8.89 -31.27 -32.98
C ALA A 456 -8.25 -32.65 -32.75
N MET A 457 -7.33 -32.74 -31.79
CA MET A 457 -6.61 -33.96 -31.42
C MET A 457 -7.54 -35.01 -30.77
N ALA A 458 -8.44 -34.57 -29.89
CA ALA A 458 -9.45 -35.44 -29.29
C ALA A 458 -10.40 -36.03 -30.33
N ASN A 459 -10.88 -35.21 -31.28
CA ASN A 459 -11.77 -35.65 -32.35
C ASN A 459 -11.10 -36.66 -33.31
N ARG A 460 -9.80 -36.53 -33.59
CA ARG A 460 -9.05 -37.49 -34.43
C ARG A 460 -8.71 -38.77 -33.70
N GLY A 461 -8.31 -38.70 -32.42
CA GLY A 461 -8.11 -39.91 -31.59
C GLY A 461 -9.39 -40.72 -31.39
N GLU A 462 -10.55 -40.09 -31.49
CA GLU A 462 -11.86 -40.75 -31.46
C GLU A 462 -12.23 -41.39 -32.80
N ARG A 463 -11.83 -40.79 -33.94
CA ARG A 463 -11.96 -41.40 -35.28
C ARG A 463 -11.03 -42.60 -35.45
N PHE A 464 -9.78 -42.53 -35.01
CA PHE A 464 -8.85 -43.66 -35.03
C PHE A 464 -9.38 -44.86 -34.23
N ARG A 465 -9.99 -44.61 -33.05
CA ARG A 465 -10.65 -45.67 -32.26
C ARG A 465 -11.84 -46.32 -32.97
N GLN A 466 -12.45 -45.64 -33.94
CA GLN A 466 -13.59 -46.13 -34.71
C GLN A 466 -13.19 -46.79 -36.03
N THR A 467 -12.13 -46.33 -36.70
CA THR A 467 -11.72 -46.77 -38.05
C THR A 467 -10.54 -47.74 -38.04
N GLY A 468 -9.63 -47.63 -37.06
CA GLY A 468 -8.44 -48.47 -36.95
C GLY A 468 -7.39 -48.26 -38.05
N GLU A 469 -7.50 -47.20 -38.85
CA GLU A 469 -6.59 -46.89 -39.95
C GLU A 469 -5.28 -46.27 -39.42
N LEU A 470 -4.15 -46.89 -39.78
CA LEU A 470 -2.80 -46.45 -39.37
C LEU A 470 -2.44 -45.05 -39.90
N ASP A 471 -3.05 -44.62 -41.00
CA ASP A 471 -2.82 -43.30 -41.61
C ASP A 471 -3.29 -42.14 -40.69
N GLU A 472 -4.34 -42.36 -39.87
CA GLU A 472 -4.77 -41.35 -38.88
C GLU A 472 -3.84 -41.28 -37.67
N LEU A 473 -3.15 -42.38 -37.33
CA LEU A 473 -2.16 -42.44 -36.26
C LEU A 473 -0.84 -41.75 -36.68
N ASP A 474 -0.40 -41.97 -37.91
CA ASP A 474 0.78 -41.29 -38.48
C ASP A 474 0.55 -39.79 -38.64
N ALA A 475 -0.68 -39.36 -38.99
CA ALA A 475 -1.06 -37.95 -39.01
C ALA A 475 -1.14 -37.33 -37.60
N LEU A 476 -1.62 -38.09 -36.59
CA LEU A 476 -1.65 -37.67 -35.18
C LEU A 476 -0.22 -37.49 -34.61
N LEU A 477 0.71 -38.34 -35.04
CA LEU A 477 2.13 -38.26 -34.70
C LEU A 477 2.84 -37.10 -35.43
N ALA A 478 2.40 -36.72 -36.63
CA ALA A 478 2.92 -35.57 -37.37
C ALA A 478 2.46 -34.21 -36.78
N GLU A 479 1.25 -34.11 -36.21
CA GLU A 479 0.74 -32.90 -35.54
C GLU A 479 1.35 -32.65 -34.14
N LEU A 480 2.10 -33.62 -33.60
CA LEU A 480 2.81 -33.54 -32.32
C LEU A 480 4.15 -32.76 -32.38
N ASP A 481 4.50 -32.18 -33.52
CA ASP A 481 5.61 -31.24 -33.74
C ASP A 481 6.92 -31.59 -33.00
N LEU A 482 7.58 -32.66 -33.44
CA LEU A 482 9.05 -32.70 -33.44
C LEU A 482 9.51 -31.99 -34.72
N PRO A 483 10.03 -30.75 -34.67
CA PRO A 483 10.28 -30.00 -35.89
C PRO A 483 11.44 -30.60 -36.69
N GLU A 484 11.22 -30.82 -37.99
CA GLU A 484 12.29 -30.81 -38.99
C GLU A 484 12.97 -29.42 -38.95
N GLN A 485 14.30 -29.40 -39.04
CA GLN A 485 15.10 -28.19 -38.86
C GLN A 485 14.63 -27.02 -39.75
N PRO A 486 14.64 -25.77 -39.25
CA PRO A 486 14.39 -24.62 -40.11
C PRO A 486 15.52 -24.50 -41.15
N ASP A 487 15.13 -24.23 -42.39
CA ASP A 487 16.04 -23.92 -43.49
C ASP A 487 16.90 -22.69 -43.13
N LEU A 488 18.19 -22.94 -42.88
CA LEU A 488 19.21 -21.92 -42.57
C LEU A 488 19.71 -21.16 -43.81
N SER A 489 19.01 -21.20 -44.95
CA SER A 489 19.43 -20.50 -46.18
C SER A 489 19.16 -18.98 -46.20
N ALA A 490 18.51 -18.40 -45.18
CA ALA A 490 18.15 -16.99 -45.17
C ALA A 490 18.68 -16.23 -43.92
N THR A 491 19.99 -16.22 -43.70
CA THR A 491 20.64 -15.12 -42.95
C THR A 491 22.13 -15.06 -43.31
N ALA A 492 22.52 -13.97 -43.95
CA ALA A 492 23.88 -13.75 -44.44
C ALA A 492 24.90 -13.73 -43.27
N LEU A 493 25.74 -14.75 -43.20
CA LEU A 493 26.97 -14.76 -42.40
C LEU A 493 28.12 -14.05 -43.15
N PRO A 494 29.09 -13.43 -42.46
CA PRO A 494 30.24 -12.76 -43.09
C PRO A 494 31.16 -13.72 -43.86
N PRO A 495 31.97 -13.24 -44.82
CA PRO A 495 32.59 -14.05 -45.88
C PRO A 495 33.63 -15.11 -45.47
N ASP A 496 34.04 -15.18 -44.20
CA ASP A 496 35.26 -15.92 -43.80
C ASP A 496 35.02 -17.15 -42.90
N PHE A 497 33.79 -17.64 -42.77
CA PHE A 497 33.55 -18.88 -42.02
C PHE A 497 33.44 -20.10 -42.96
N LYS A 498 34.49 -20.92 -43.04
CA LYS A 498 34.48 -22.20 -43.77
C LYS A 498 34.15 -23.36 -42.83
N LEU A 499 33.01 -24.01 -43.04
CA LEU A 499 32.73 -25.34 -42.51
C LEU A 499 33.42 -26.41 -43.38
N PRO A 500 34.02 -27.47 -42.78
CA PRO A 500 34.54 -28.61 -43.53
C PRO A 500 33.40 -29.54 -44.01
N PRO A 501 33.62 -30.32 -45.09
CA PRO A 501 32.57 -31.06 -45.78
C PRO A 501 32.12 -32.32 -45.03
N SER A 502 30.82 -32.55 -45.03
CA SER A 502 30.14 -33.78 -44.61
C SER A 502 30.51 -34.97 -45.49
N THR A 503 30.89 -36.11 -44.90
CA THR A 503 30.79 -37.41 -45.56
C THR A 503 30.46 -38.52 -44.57
N VAL A 504 29.19 -38.66 -44.17
CA VAL A 504 28.56 -39.97 -43.94
C VAL A 504 27.06 -39.78 -44.21
N ASN A 505 26.49 -40.58 -45.11
CA ASN A 505 25.05 -40.61 -45.40
C ASN A 505 24.34 -41.43 -44.30
N PRO A 506 23.54 -40.81 -43.40
CA PRO A 506 22.91 -41.49 -42.26
C PRO A 506 21.84 -42.50 -42.68
N GLU A 507 21.29 -42.39 -43.88
CA GLU A 507 20.27 -43.32 -44.40
C GLU A 507 20.84 -44.72 -44.69
N ALA A 508 22.11 -44.78 -45.10
CA ALA A 508 22.82 -46.04 -45.33
C ALA A 508 23.15 -46.75 -44.00
N ALA A 509 23.52 -46.00 -42.96
CA ALA A 509 23.81 -46.53 -41.63
C ALA A 509 22.56 -47.06 -40.92
N LEU A 510 21.41 -46.41 -41.12
CA LEU A 510 20.12 -46.84 -40.55
C LEU A 510 19.59 -48.12 -41.22
N ARG A 511 19.78 -48.29 -42.53
CA ARG A 511 19.45 -49.55 -43.24
C ARG A 511 20.30 -50.73 -42.78
N GLU A 512 21.59 -50.51 -42.53
CA GLU A 512 22.49 -51.57 -42.04
C GLU A 512 22.18 -51.97 -40.58
N ALA A 513 21.75 -51.01 -39.75
CA ALA A 513 21.30 -51.27 -38.37
C ALA A 513 19.97 -52.03 -38.31
N LEU A 514 19.00 -51.69 -39.17
CA LEU A 514 17.72 -52.38 -39.27
C LEU A 514 17.85 -53.82 -39.80
N GLN A 515 18.82 -54.09 -40.70
CA GLN A 515 19.11 -55.46 -41.17
C GLN A 515 19.77 -56.34 -40.09
N ARG A 516 20.57 -55.76 -39.18
CA ARG A 516 21.12 -56.49 -38.02
C ARG A 516 20.07 -56.82 -36.96
N PHE A 517 19.02 -56.00 -36.84
CA PHE A 517 17.93 -56.24 -35.89
C PHE A 517 17.02 -57.42 -36.30
N HIS A 518 16.90 -57.69 -37.59
CA HIS A 518 16.06 -58.77 -38.13
C HIS A 518 16.74 -60.16 -38.20
N SER A 519 18.00 -60.28 -37.78
CA SER A 519 18.79 -61.53 -37.90
C SER A 519 19.36 -62.07 -36.56
N GLY A 520 18.91 -61.53 -35.42
CA GLY A 520 19.25 -62.03 -34.08
C GLY A 520 18.34 -63.19 -33.61
N PRO A 521 18.82 -64.09 -32.75
CA PRO A 521 18.14 -65.34 -32.39
C PRO A 521 16.97 -65.10 -31.42
N GLY A 522 15.84 -64.66 -31.97
CA GLY A 522 14.54 -64.60 -31.30
C GLY A 522 13.37 -64.89 -32.25
N ALA A 523 13.66 -65.36 -33.47
CA ALA A 523 12.70 -65.56 -34.56
C ALA A 523 11.91 -66.90 -34.47
N ALA A 524 11.55 -67.37 -33.28
CA ALA A 524 10.88 -68.67 -33.10
C ALA A 524 9.61 -68.65 -32.23
N LEU A 525 9.00 -67.49 -31.99
CA LEU A 525 7.78 -67.39 -31.17
C LEU A 525 6.70 -66.50 -31.80
N LEU A 526 6.50 -66.60 -33.11
CA LEU A 526 5.29 -66.08 -33.78
C LEU A 526 4.86 -66.98 -34.95
N ALA A 527 4.23 -68.10 -34.61
CA ALA A 527 3.22 -68.79 -35.41
C ALA A 527 2.40 -69.62 -34.39
N PRO A 528 1.12 -69.33 -34.09
CA PRO A 528 0.06 -68.97 -35.04
C PRO A 528 -0.94 -67.88 -34.54
N ALA A 529 -1.14 -66.81 -35.31
CA ALA A 529 -2.35 -65.97 -35.22
C ALA A 529 -2.56 -65.21 -36.55
N ARG A 530 -2.66 -65.98 -37.63
CA ARG A 530 -3.28 -65.56 -38.89
C ARG A 530 -4.30 -66.65 -39.20
N ASP A 531 -5.50 -66.46 -38.66
CA ASP A 531 -6.78 -67.00 -39.13
C ASP A 531 -7.75 -67.01 -37.94
N GLY A 532 -8.80 -66.19 -37.99
CA GLY A 532 -9.77 -66.18 -36.90
C GLY A 532 -10.81 -65.07 -36.84
N LEU A 533 -11.16 -64.43 -37.96
CA LEU A 533 -12.47 -63.77 -38.08
C LEU A 533 -13.17 -64.29 -39.34
N ALA A 534 -13.81 -65.45 -39.19
CA ALA A 534 -14.90 -65.91 -40.05
C ALA A 534 -15.92 -66.58 -39.14
N GLY A 535 -17.08 -65.92 -39.03
CA GLY A 535 -18.16 -66.31 -38.13
C GLY A 535 -18.97 -67.53 -38.60
N ALA A 536 -19.77 -68.03 -37.65
CA ALA A 536 -20.81 -69.07 -37.70
C ALA A 536 -20.51 -70.07 -36.57
N GLN A 537 -21.43 -70.55 -35.74
CA GLN A 537 -22.88 -70.46 -35.55
C GLN A 537 -23.13 -71.18 -34.21
N ALA A 538 -24.25 -70.89 -33.54
CA ALA A 538 -25.13 -71.82 -32.80
C ALA A 538 -24.48 -72.98 -31.99
N ALA A 539 -24.81 -73.29 -30.74
CA ALA A 539 -26.04 -73.12 -29.99
C ALA A 539 -25.80 -73.62 -28.55
N GLN A 540 -26.60 -73.10 -27.63
CA GLN A 540 -27.33 -73.80 -26.56
C GLN A 540 -26.65 -74.88 -25.68
N ARG A 541 -26.92 -74.68 -24.37
CA ARG A 541 -27.38 -75.69 -23.39
C ARG A 541 -26.35 -76.73 -22.99
N ASP A 542 -26.15 -77.11 -21.74
CA ASP A 542 -26.88 -77.01 -20.47
C ASP A 542 -25.80 -77.24 -19.37
N ASP A 543 -26.23 -77.35 -18.12
CA ASP A 543 -25.45 -77.66 -16.91
C ASP A 543 -24.51 -76.59 -16.36
N LEU A 544 -24.55 -76.23 -15.08
CA LEU A 544 -25.54 -76.37 -14.00
C LEU A 544 -25.00 -75.50 -12.84
N LEU A 545 -25.81 -74.57 -12.35
CA LEU A 545 -25.69 -74.10 -10.96
C LEU A 545 -26.04 -75.26 -10.03
N LEU A 546 -25.05 -75.87 -9.35
CA LEU A 546 -25.10 -76.26 -7.93
C LEU A 546 -23.82 -77.03 -7.56
N GLN A 547 -23.01 -76.46 -6.67
CA GLN A 547 -22.59 -77.09 -5.41
C GLN A 547 -21.55 -76.20 -4.72
N ALA A 548 -22.04 -75.35 -3.83
CA ALA A 548 -21.27 -75.00 -2.65
C ALA A 548 -21.24 -76.25 -1.75
N THR A 549 -20.07 -76.85 -1.54
CA THR A 549 -19.52 -77.17 -0.22
C THR A 549 -18.11 -77.74 -0.33
N THR A 550 -17.24 -77.19 0.53
CA THR A 550 -15.97 -77.71 1.06
C THR A 550 -14.74 -77.79 0.15
N GLY A 551 -13.68 -77.08 0.56
CA GLY A 551 -12.34 -77.64 0.54
C GLY A 551 -11.28 -76.93 -0.30
N ASP A 552 -10.81 -75.79 0.21
CA ASP A 552 -9.39 -75.44 0.33
C ASP A 552 -8.56 -74.94 -0.87
N THR A 553 -7.73 -73.94 -0.53
CA THR A 553 -6.56 -73.36 -1.23
C THR A 553 -6.76 -72.49 -2.49
N GLY A 554 -6.99 -71.19 -2.24
CA GLY A 554 -6.03 -70.11 -2.56
C GLY A 554 -5.65 -69.81 -4.03
N THR A 555 -6.32 -68.83 -4.63
CA THR A 555 -5.68 -67.64 -5.27
C THR A 555 -6.78 -66.66 -5.71
N ARG A 556 -6.90 -65.52 -5.00
CA ARG A 556 -7.79 -64.42 -5.38
C ARG A 556 -7.13 -63.60 -6.49
N GLN A 557 -7.80 -63.50 -7.63
CA GLN A 557 -7.52 -62.50 -8.66
C GLN A 557 -7.56 -61.11 -8.04
N ALA A 558 -6.45 -60.37 -8.17
CA ALA A 558 -6.36 -58.97 -7.83
C ALA A 558 -7.03 -58.13 -8.92
N ILE A 559 -8.08 -57.42 -8.53
CA ILE A 559 -8.68 -56.33 -9.29
C ILE A 559 -7.63 -55.20 -9.36
N GLN A 560 -7.22 -54.78 -10.55
CA GLN A 560 -6.36 -53.60 -10.74
C GLN A 560 -7.09 -52.34 -10.25
N LEU A 561 -6.46 -51.59 -9.34
CA LEU A 561 -6.91 -50.26 -8.95
C LEU A 561 -6.37 -49.23 -9.96
N PRO A 562 -7.16 -48.21 -10.37
CA PRO A 562 -6.72 -47.18 -11.30
C PRO A 562 -5.64 -46.27 -10.69
N ALA A 563 -4.82 -45.63 -11.53
CA ALA A 563 -3.68 -44.76 -11.19
C ALA A 563 -3.99 -43.64 -10.16
N GLU A 564 -5.27 -43.29 -10.01
CA GLU A 564 -5.77 -42.34 -9.03
C GLU A 564 -5.67 -42.85 -7.57
N ALA A 565 -5.72 -44.18 -7.37
CA ALA A 565 -5.50 -44.82 -6.07
C ALA A 565 -4.02 -44.79 -5.65
N GLU A 566 -3.11 -44.67 -6.61
CA GLU A 566 -1.67 -44.61 -6.40
C GLU A 566 -1.25 -43.20 -5.93
N ALA A 567 -1.81 -42.15 -6.53
CA ALA A 567 -1.67 -40.77 -6.05
C ALA A 567 -2.26 -40.56 -4.64
N ALA A 568 -3.39 -41.21 -4.32
CA ALA A 568 -3.96 -41.22 -2.97
C ALA A 568 -3.07 -41.94 -1.95
N SER A 569 -2.40 -43.01 -2.36
CA SER A 569 -1.44 -43.78 -1.56
C SER A 569 -0.16 -42.98 -1.27
N ASP A 570 0.33 -42.21 -2.25
CA ASP A 570 1.49 -41.33 -2.06
C ASP A 570 1.16 -40.11 -1.19
N LYS A 571 -0.05 -39.56 -1.30
CA LYS A 571 -0.54 -38.52 -0.40
C LYS A 571 -0.68 -39.04 1.04
N LEU A 572 -1.12 -40.29 1.22
CA LEU A 572 -1.15 -40.98 2.51
C LEU A 572 0.26 -41.19 3.10
N ARG A 573 1.25 -41.61 2.30
CA ARG A 573 2.65 -41.75 2.75
C ARG A 573 3.27 -40.42 3.19
N ARG A 574 2.95 -39.32 2.50
CA ARG A 574 3.44 -37.97 2.85
C ARG A 574 2.71 -37.36 4.05
N ALA A 575 1.40 -37.59 4.16
CA ALA A 575 0.58 -37.09 5.26
C ALA A 575 0.84 -37.85 6.58
N PHE A 576 1.12 -39.16 6.51
CA PHE A 576 1.24 -40.05 7.67
C PHE A 576 2.43 -41.02 7.57
N PRO A 577 3.66 -40.57 7.87
CA PRO A 577 4.81 -41.47 7.89
C PRO A 577 4.74 -42.56 8.98
N ASP A 578 3.94 -42.38 10.04
CA ASP A 578 3.94 -43.21 11.26
C ASP A 578 2.70 -44.12 11.45
N LEU A 579 1.94 -44.43 10.41
CA LEU A 579 0.63 -45.13 10.54
C LEU A 579 0.73 -46.67 10.68
N ALA A 580 1.90 -47.23 11.00
CA ALA A 580 2.03 -48.67 11.27
C ALA A 580 1.68 -49.00 12.73
N PRO A 581 0.70 -49.88 13.01
CA PRO A 581 0.47 -50.37 14.38
C PRO A 581 1.71 -51.11 14.91
N PRO A 582 1.93 -51.12 16.24
CA PRO A 582 3.16 -51.66 16.79
C PRO A 582 3.25 -53.18 16.54
N GLY A 583 4.19 -53.59 15.68
CA GLY A 583 4.56 -54.99 15.51
C GLY A 583 4.64 -55.53 14.08
N GLN A 584 4.42 -54.74 13.02
CA GLN A 584 4.70 -55.16 11.64
C GLN A 584 5.50 -54.09 10.88
N SER A 585 6.56 -54.51 10.18
CA SER A 585 7.36 -53.62 9.33
C SER A 585 6.72 -53.49 7.94
N LEU A 586 6.81 -52.30 7.35
CA LEU A 586 6.33 -52.01 5.99
C LEU A 586 7.08 -52.86 4.92
N ASP A 587 8.29 -53.31 5.24
CA ASP A 587 9.12 -54.14 4.38
C ASP A 587 8.61 -55.59 4.28
N ASP A 588 7.95 -56.13 5.32
CA ASP A 588 7.41 -57.49 5.29
C ASP A 588 6.20 -57.63 4.34
N LEU A 589 5.44 -56.54 4.16
CA LEU A 589 4.30 -56.47 3.24
C LEU A 589 4.72 -56.21 1.78
N LEU A 590 5.86 -55.56 1.56
CA LEU A 590 6.39 -55.24 0.23
C LEU A 590 7.33 -56.35 -0.30
N GLY A 591 8.07 -57.02 0.58
CA GLY A 591 9.04 -58.06 0.24
C GLY A 591 8.46 -59.35 -0.34
N THR A 592 7.15 -59.59 -0.18
CA THR A 592 6.49 -60.78 -0.74
C THR A 592 6.06 -60.63 -2.21
N LEU A 593 6.18 -59.44 -2.82
CA LEU A 593 5.65 -59.17 -4.16
C LEU A 593 6.70 -59.01 -5.27
N LEU A 594 8.00 -58.92 -4.97
CA LEU A 594 9.01 -58.48 -5.95
C LEU A 594 10.28 -59.36 -6.07
N ALA A 595 10.28 -60.63 -5.66
CA ALA A 595 11.48 -61.46 -5.77
C ALA A 595 11.73 -61.98 -7.22
N GLY A 596 12.89 -61.61 -7.80
CA GLY A 596 13.48 -62.22 -9.00
C GLY A 596 14.91 -61.73 -9.25
N ASP A 597 15.87 -62.67 -9.26
CA ASP A 597 17.31 -62.54 -8.94
C ASP A 597 18.30 -61.96 -10.00
N THR A 598 19.30 -61.25 -9.47
CA THR A 598 20.78 -61.19 -9.72
C THR A 598 21.44 -61.06 -11.12
N LEU A 599 22.43 -60.15 -11.19
CA LEU A 599 23.54 -60.05 -12.17
C LEU A 599 24.90 -60.17 -11.46
N PRO A 600 25.98 -60.72 -12.08
CA PRO A 600 27.34 -60.60 -11.55
C PRO A 600 28.21 -59.54 -12.27
N ALA A 601 29.28 -59.18 -11.56
CA ALA A 601 30.12 -57.99 -11.67
C ALA A 601 31.15 -57.97 -12.81
N SER A 602 31.63 -56.77 -13.16
CA SER A 602 33.08 -56.45 -13.07
C SER A 602 33.42 -54.95 -13.21
N ALA A 603 34.18 -54.49 -12.21
CA ALA A 603 35.29 -53.51 -12.18
C ALA A 603 35.09 -52.02 -12.57
N GLU A 604 35.12 -51.21 -11.52
CA GLU A 604 35.32 -49.76 -11.36
C GLU A 604 36.73 -49.25 -11.78
N PRO A 605 36.99 -47.91 -11.96
CA PRO A 605 36.85 -46.92 -10.87
C PRO A 605 36.44 -45.48 -11.24
N ALA A 606 35.46 -44.95 -10.50
CA ALA A 606 35.38 -43.57 -9.95
C ALA A 606 33.95 -43.39 -9.38
N ASP A 607 33.77 -43.77 -8.11
CA ASP A 607 32.51 -44.02 -7.41
C ASP A 607 31.36 -43.00 -7.68
N PRO A 608 30.43 -43.32 -8.61
CA PRO A 608 29.22 -42.54 -8.88
C PRO A 608 28.22 -42.62 -7.72
N LYS A 609 28.34 -43.65 -6.88
CA LYS A 609 27.49 -43.86 -5.69
C LYS A 609 27.83 -42.84 -4.60
N ALA A 610 29.09 -42.47 -4.43
CA ALA A 610 29.48 -41.39 -3.51
C ALA A 610 29.02 -39.99 -3.98
N GLN A 611 28.97 -39.75 -5.29
CA GLN A 611 28.43 -38.51 -5.86
C GLN A 611 26.90 -38.47 -5.81
N LEU A 612 26.22 -39.60 -6.09
CA LEU A 612 24.77 -39.73 -5.96
C LEU A 612 24.33 -39.68 -4.49
N ALA A 613 25.11 -40.24 -3.56
CA ALA A 613 24.89 -40.12 -2.12
C ALA A 613 25.13 -38.68 -1.63
N ARG A 614 26.10 -37.94 -2.20
CA ARG A 614 26.27 -36.51 -1.91
C ARG A 614 25.16 -35.64 -2.49
N ALA A 615 24.69 -35.95 -3.70
CA ALA A 615 23.57 -35.24 -4.34
C ALA A 615 22.24 -35.54 -3.65
N SER A 616 22.00 -36.79 -3.25
CA SER A 616 20.87 -37.19 -2.39
C SER A 616 20.98 -36.51 -1.03
N ALA A 617 22.14 -36.54 -0.37
CA ALA A 617 22.33 -35.84 0.90
C ALA A 617 22.19 -34.31 0.78
N GLN A 618 22.51 -33.71 -0.38
CA GLN A 618 22.27 -32.30 -0.66
C GLN A 618 20.81 -32.00 -0.97
N LEU A 619 20.08 -32.91 -1.61
CA LEU A 619 18.63 -32.84 -1.82
C LEU A 619 17.87 -33.02 -0.50
N ASP A 620 18.27 -33.98 0.33
CA ASP A 620 17.75 -34.20 1.69
C ASP A 620 18.03 -32.99 2.60
N GLN A 621 19.12 -32.24 2.35
CA GLN A 621 19.42 -30.97 3.04
C GLN A 621 18.58 -29.78 2.53
N LEU A 622 18.12 -29.81 1.27
CA LEU A 622 17.34 -28.74 0.64
C LEU A 622 15.82 -28.96 0.72
N GLU A 623 15.37 -30.21 0.86
CA GLU A 623 13.97 -30.60 0.97
C GLU A 623 13.22 -29.88 2.12
N PRO A 624 13.80 -29.68 3.33
CA PRO A 624 13.14 -28.93 4.39
C PRO A 624 12.97 -27.44 4.02
N GLN A 625 13.96 -26.85 3.33
CA GLN A 625 13.94 -25.45 2.92
C GLN A 625 12.92 -25.19 1.80
N LEU A 626 12.82 -26.12 0.85
CA LEU A 626 11.82 -26.07 -0.21
C LEU A 626 10.40 -26.34 0.33
N GLY A 627 10.26 -27.29 1.26
CA GLY A 627 9.02 -27.56 1.96
C GLY A 627 8.51 -26.36 2.76
N GLU A 628 9.41 -25.67 3.48
CA GLU A 628 9.09 -24.46 4.24
C GLU A 628 8.76 -23.25 3.34
N ALA A 629 9.48 -23.09 2.23
CA ALA A 629 9.16 -22.07 1.23
C ALA A 629 7.77 -22.30 0.61
N MET A 630 7.45 -23.55 0.25
CA MET A 630 6.18 -23.92 -0.34
C MET A 630 5.03 -23.82 0.67
N ALA A 631 5.27 -24.19 1.94
CA ALA A 631 4.35 -23.98 3.05
C ALA A 631 4.05 -22.48 3.26
N THR A 632 5.07 -21.63 3.17
CA THR A 632 4.91 -20.17 3.29
C THR A 632 4.08 -19.61 2.15
N MET A 633 4.33 -20.05 0.91
CA MET A 633 3.52 -19.66 -0.25
C MET A 633 2.06 -20.09 -0.12
N ARG A 634 1.80 -21.33 0.34
CA ARG A 634 0.45 -21.85 0.57
C ARG A 634 -0.32 -21.03 1.61
N ARG A 635 0.35 -20.58 2.67
CA ARG A 635 -0.28 -19.76 3.73
C ARG A 635 -0.74 -18.38 3.25
N ILE A 636 -0.02 -17.78 2.30
CA ILE A 636 -0.32 -16.42 1.81
C ILE A 636 -1.17 -16.40 0.53
N ALA A 637 -1.22 -17.50 -0.22
CA ALA A 637 -1.91 -17.55 -1.51
C ALA A 637 -3.44 -17.51 -1.30
N PRO A 638 -4.17 -16.58 -1.95
CA PRO A 638 -5.62 -16.50 -1.81
C PRO A 638 -6.37 -17.60 -2.56
N GLN A 639 -5.72 -18.27 -3.51
CA GLN A 639 -6.25 -19.42 -4.23
C GLN A 639 -5.50 -20.68 -3.79
N PRO A 640 -6.16 -21.85 -3.76
CA PRO A 640 -5.48 -23.09 -3.48
C PRO A 640 -4.44 -23.37 -4.56
N ILE A 641 -3.16 -23.40 -4.18
CA ILE A 641 -2.05 -23.78 -5.06
C ILE A 641 -1.71 -25.27 -4.96
N HIS A 642 -2.36 -25.99 -4.05
CA HIS A 642 -2.18 -27.42 -3.84
C HIS A 642 -3.43 -28.07 -3.22
N PRO A 643 -3.93 -29.22 -3.72
CA PRO A 643 -3.59 -29.78 -5.03
C PRO A 643 -4.12 -28.87 -6.15
N ILE A 644 -3.41 -28.82 -7.29
CA ILE A 644 -3.83 -28.02 -8.44
C ILE A 644 -5.14 -28.59 -9.03
N THR A 645 -5.26 -29.92 -9.04
CA THR A 645 -6.47 -30.64 -9.47
C THR A 645 -7.15 -31.26 -8.25
N PRO A 646 -8.48 -31.06 -8.05
CA PRO A 646 -9.22 -31.71 -6.96
C PRO A 646 -9.06 -33.24 -6.99
N LEU A 647 -9.02 -33.86 -5.82
CA LEU A 647 -8.97 -35.32 -5.73
C LEU A 647 -10.29 -35.94 -6.21
N PRO A 648 -10.26 -37.11 -6.89
CA PRO A 648 -11.46 -37.88 -7.18
C PRO A 648 -12.25 -38.18 -5.89
N PRO A 649 -13.60 -38.18 -5.91
CA PRO A 649 -14.42 -38.30 -4.70
C PRO A 649 -14.09 -39.52 -3.83
N GLU A 650 -13.84 -40.69 -4.44
CA GLU A 650 -13.48 -41.91 -3.71
C GLU A 650 -12.11 -41.82 -3.03
N ALA A 651 -11.14 -41.14 -3.66
CA ALA A 651 -9.81 -40.90 -3.10
C ALA A 651 -9.85 -39.90 -1.95
N ALA A 652 -10.63 -38.82 -2.10
CA ALA A 652 -10.85 -37.82 -1.05
C ALA A 652 -11.48 -38.45 0.21
N LEU A 653 -12.47 -39.33 0.04
CA LEU A 653 -13.13 -40.05 1.13
C LEU A 653 -12.17 -41.00 1.86
N ARG A 654 -11.40 -41.80 1.12
CA ARG A 654 -10.42 -42.72 1.72
C ARG A 654 -9.32 -41.96 2.46
N PHE A 655 -8.87 -40.84 1.89
CA PHE A 655 -7.87 -39.99 2.53
C PHE A 655 -8.41 -39.39 3.84
N GLY A 656 -9.66 -38.93 3.83
CA GLY A 656 -10.36 -38.46 5.03
C GLY A 656 -10.50 -39.51 6.13
N GLN A 657 -10.84 -40.76 5.77
CA GLN A 657 -10.92 -41.87 6.73
C GLN A 657 -9.57 -42.17 7.39
N ALA A 658 -8.47 -42.09 6.63
CA ALA A 658 -7.14 -42.26 7.19
C ALA A 658 -6.75 -41.11 8.13
N ILE A 659 -7.06 -39.86 7.76
CA ILE A 659 -6.87 -38.69 8.64
C ILE A 659 -7.66 -38.86 9.94
N ALA A 660 -8.90 -39.31 9.86
CA ALA A 660 -9.73 -39.57 11.03
C ALA A 660 -9.14 -40.65 11.95
N ALA A 661 -8.57 -41.72 11.39
CA ALA A 661 -7.88 -42.76 12.15
C ALA A 661 -6.57 -42.26 12.79
N ALA A 662 -5.90 -41.30 12.17
CA ALA A 662 -4.62 -40.76 12.62
C ALA A 662 -4.72 -39.55 13.57
N LYS A 663 -5.93 -39.11 13.96
CA LYS A 663 -6.13 -37.97 14.89
C LYS A 663 -5.33 -38.07 16.18
N THR A 664 -5.11 -39.28 16.69
CA THR A 664 -4.33 -39.53 17.92
C THR A 664 -2.83 -39.29 17.76
N ALA A 665 -2.31 -39.25 16.54
CA ALA A 665 -0.89 -39.05 16.24
C ALA A 665 -0.48 -37.57 16.12
N GLY A 666 -1.44 -36.64 16.21
CA GLY A 666 -1.22 -35.20 16.07
C GLY A 666 -1.27 -34.71 14.62
N LEU A 667 -1.94 -33.57 14.40
CA LEU A 667 -2.29 -33.06 13.06
C LEU A 667 -1.71 -31.67 12.76
N ALA A 668 -0.89 -31.09 13.65
CA ALA A 668 -0.23 -29.81 13.43
C ALA A 668 0.72 -29.86 12.22
N GLY A 669 0.66 -28.83 11.36
CA GLY A 669 1.52 -28.68 10.18
C GLY A 669 1.27 -29.67 9.04
N ARG A 670 0.29 -30.58 9.18
CA ARG A 670 0.07 -31.69 8.23
C ARG A 670 -0.64 -31.23 6.96
N ASP A 671 -0.31 -31.89 5.85
CA ASP A 671 -0.99 -31.71 4.56
C ASP A 671 -2.22 -32.61 4.45
N MET A 672 -3.40 -32.00 4.52
CA MET A 672 -4.70 -32.68 4.38
C MET A 672 -5.45 -32.20 3.14
N ALA A 673 -4.83 -31.41 2.27
CA ALA A 673 -5.50 -30.74 1.16
C ALA A 673 -6.25 -31.73 0.24
N GLY A 674 -7.48 -31.39 -0.13
CA GLY A 674 -8.38 -32.19 -0.97
C GLY A 674 -9.06 -33.37 -0.28
N ALA A 675 -8.91 -33.55 1.04
CA ALA A 675 -9.58 -34.63 1.77
C ALA A 675 -11.07 -34.36 1.98
N ASP A 676 -11.88 -35.43 2.05
CA ASP A 676 -13.25 -35.35 2.56
C ASP A 676 -13.25 -35.59 4.07
N LEU A 677 -13.39 -34.51 4.81
CA LEU A 677 -13.42 -34.44 6.26
C LEU A 677 -14.80 -33.97 6.77
N SER A 678 -15.84 -34.16 5.96
CA SER A 678 -17.19 -33.74 6.29
C SER A 678 -17.70 -34.42 7.57
N GLY A 679 -18.35 -33.65 8.44
CA GLY A 679 -18.91 -34.09 9.72
C GLY A 679 -17.89 -34.53 10.79
N GLN A 680 -16.58 -34.42 10.52
CA GLN A 680 -15.54 -34.87 11.44
C GLN A 680 -15.38 -33.93 12.65
N ASP A 681 -15.05 -34.51 13.82
CA ASP A 681 -14.75 -33.76 15.03
C ASP A 681 -13.24 -33.56 15.24
N PHE A 682 -12.81 -32.31 15.22
CA PHE A 682 -11.46 -31.82 15.48
C PHE A 682 -11.40 -30.89 16.71
N SER A 683 -12.46 -30.88 17.53
CA SER A 683 -12.57 -29.99 18.69
C SER A 683 -11.39 -30.17 19.66
N GLY A 684 -10.79 -29.07 20.08
CA GLY A 684 -9.66 -29.04 21.02
C GLY A 684 -8.32 -29.59 20.49
N LEU A 685 -8.24 -29.98 19.21
CA LEU A 685 -6.98 -30.45 18.62
C LEU A 685 -6.04 -29.31 18.25
N ASP A 686 -4.73 -29.61 18.22
CA ASP A 686 -3.72 -28.73 17.62
C ASP A 686 -3.56 -29.04 16.13
N LEU A 687 -3.93 -28.05 15.33
CA LEU A 687 -3.95 -27.99 13.87
C LEU A 687 -3.18 -26.77 13.37
N SER A 688 -2.28 -26.22 14.20
CA SER A 688 -1.47 -25.07 13.84
C SER A 688 -0.65 -25.34 12.57
N GLY A 689 -0.73 -24.43 11.60
CA GLY A 689 -0.05 -24.54 10.32
C GLY A 689 -0.53 -25.67 9.40
N ALA A 690 -1.66 -26.32 9.71
CA ALA A 690 -2.22 -27.39 8.91
C ALA A 690 -2.84 -26.88 7.60
N PHE A 691 -2.85 -27.75 6.59
CA PHE A 691 -3.26 -27.43 5.22
C PHE A 691 -4.56 -28.16 4.87
N PHE A 692 -5.63 -27.40 4.66
CA PHE A 692 -6.99 -27.84 4.36
C PHE A 692 -7.48 -27.34 3.00
N GLU A 693 -6.58 -26.96 2.09
CA GLU A 693 -6.98 -26.44 0.79
C GLU A 693 -7.85 -27.42 0.03
N GLN A 694 -8.94 -26.94 -0.58
CA GLN A 694 -9.90 -27.76 -1.33
C GLN A 694 -10.50 -28.95 -0.54
N CYS A 695 -10.46 -28.94 0.79
CA CYS A 695 -11.11 -29.98 1.59
C CYS A 695 -12.64 -29.81 1.62
N ASP A 696 -13.35 -30.94 1.71
CA ASP A 696 -14.75 -30.94 2.13
C ASP A 696 -14.80 -31.01 3.66
N LEU A 697 -15.23 -29.93 4.31
CA LEU A 697 -15.29 -29.77 5.76
C LEU A 697 -16.72 -29.49 6.24
N ARG A 698 -17.72 -29.79 5.40
CA ARG A 698 -19.13 -29.50 5.71
C ARG A 698 -19.54 -30.13 7.01
N GLY A 699 -20.09 -29.32 7.92
CA GLY A 699 -20.54 -29.79 9.24
C GLY A 699 -19.44 -30.31 10.17
N ALA A 700 -18.16 -30.13 9.84
CA ALA A 700 -17.06 -30.48 10.73
C ALA A 700 -17.06 -29.57 11.98
N ARG A 701 -16.41 -30.04 13.06
CA ARG A 701 -16.33 -29.33 14.35
C ARG A 701 -14.88 -29.04 14.72
N PHE A 702 -14.57 -27.78 14.99
CA PHE A 702 -13.28 -27.25 15.42
C PHE A 702 -13.42 -26.47 16.74
N LEU A 703 -14.40 -26.83 17.57
CA LEU A 703 -14.70 -26.12 18.81
C LEU A 703 -13.46 -26.06 19.71
N GLY A 704 -12.94 -24.85 19.96
CA GLY A 704 -11.72 -24.66 20.77
C GLY A 704 -10.43 -25.22 20.17
N ALA A 705 -10.40 -25.57 18.88
CA ALA A 705 -9.19 -26.08 18.22
C ALA A 705 -8.16 -24.97 17.99
N ASN A 706 -6.87 -25.31 17.97
CA ASN A 706 -5.81 -24.40 17.57
C ASN A 706 -5.52 -24.55 16.07
N CYS A 707 -5.95 -23.60 15.26
CA CYS A 707 -5.78 -23.55 13.81
C CYS A 707 -4.93 -22.33 13.40
N THR A 708 -4.00 -21.88 14.26
CA THR A 708 -3.11 -20.75 13.97
C THR A 708 -2.35 -20.98 12.67
N GLY A 709 -2.44 -20.06 11.71
CA GLY A 709 -1.76 -20.16 10.41
C GLY A 709 -2.21 -21.32 9.52
N ALA A 710 -3.38 -21.91 9.80
CA ALA A 710 -3.95 -22.97 8.96
C ALA A 710 -4.50 -22.41 7.64
N VAL A 711 -4.47 -23.22 6.58
CA VAL A 711 -4.85 -22.81 5.22
C VAL A 711 -6.13 -23.52 4.81
N PHE A 712 -7.23 -22.78 4.68
CA PHE A 712 -8.55 -23.27 4.24
C PHE A 712 -8.90 -22.78 2.83
N ALA A 713 -7.90 -22.43 2.02
CA ALA A 713 -8.13 -21.82 0.71
C ALA A 713 -8.95 -22.75 -0.21
N GLY A 714 -10.07 -22.27 -0.74
CA GLY A 714 -10.99 -23.04 -1.58
C GLY A 714 -11.69 -24.22 -0.88
N ALA A 715 -11.65 -24.31 0.45
CA ALA A 715 -12.34 -25.38 1.20
C ALA A 715 -13.86 -25.15 1.28
N ASP A 716 -14.63 -26.24 1.37
CA ASP A 716 -16.08 -26.21 1.64
C ASP A 716 -16.33 -26.32 3.14
N LEU A 717 -16.60 -25.18 3.78
CA LEU A 717 -16.76 -24.98 5.22
C LEU A 717 -18.23 -24.76 5.61
N ARG A 718 -19.18 -25.18 4.76
CA ARG A 718 -20.60 -24.92 5.03
C ARG A 718 -21.05 -25.60 6.32
N SER A 719 -21.70 -24.83 7.18
CA SER A 719 -22.19 -25.30 8.50
C SER A 719 -21.10 -25.87 9.44
N THR A 720 -19.83 -25.51 9.22
CA THR A 720 -18.71 -25.90 10.10
C THR A 720 -18.74 -25.08 11.41
N ASP A 721 -18.34 -25.69 12.53
CA ASP A 721 -18.31 -25.02 13.84
C ASP A 721 -16.87 -24.73 14.29
N PHE A 722 -16.44 -23.48 14.17
CA PHE A 722 -15.17 -22.92 14.65
C PHE A 722 -15.32 -22.11 15.94
N SER A 723 -16.41 -22.28 16.69
CA SER A 723 -16.62 -21.50 17.92
C SER A 723 -15.43 -21.68 18.88
N GLN A 724 -14.98 -20.58 19.50
CA GLN A 724 -13.82 -20.55 20.43
C GLN A 724 -12.48 -21.04 19.83
N ALA A 725 -12.39 -21.28 18.52
CA ALA A 725 -11.14 -21.72 17.89
C ALA A 725 -10.11 -20.58 17.82
N ASN A 726 -8.83 -20.93 17.84
CA ASN A 726 -7.75 -19.99 17.54
C ASN A 726 -7.40 -20.08 16.04
N LEU A 727 -7.76 -19.06 15.28
CA LEU A 727 -7.60 -18.94 13.83
C LEU A 727 -6.72 -17.73 13.47
N LEU A 728 -5.82 -17.34 14.36
CA LEU A 728 -4.83 -16.29 14.13
C LEU A 728 -4.06 -16.57 12.83
N GLU A 729 -4.03 -15.58 11.92
CA GLU A 729 -3.35 -15.68 10.61
C GLU A 729 -3.86 -16.81 9.70
N ALA A 730 -5.05 -17.36 9.95
CA ALA A 730 -5.64 -18.37 9.07
C ALA A 730 -6.05 -17.77 7.71
N ASN A 731 -5.94 -18.56 6.66
CA ASN A 731 -6.28 -18.15 5.29
C ASN A 731 -7.57 -18.84 4.82
N PHE A 732 -8.61 -18.05 4.53
CA PHE A 732 -9.91 -18.49 4.02
C PHE A 732 -10.17 -18.02 2.57
N GLY A 733 -9.13 -17.71 1.81
CA GLY A 733 -9.25 -17.26 0.42
C GLY A 733 -10.10 -18.22 -0.41
N THR A 734 -11.08 -17.69 -1.14
CA THR A 734 -12.05 -18.45 -1.96
C THR A 734 -12.82 -19.59 -1.28
N ALA A 735 -12.77 -19.71 0.05
CA ALA A 735 -13.52 -20.72 0.79
C ALA A 735 -15.03 -20.44 0.79
N ASP A 736 -15.84 -21.51 0.85
CA ASP A 736 -17.28 -21.43 1.03
C ASP A 736 -17.65 -21.76 2.48
N ALA A 737 -17.78 -20.73 3.32
CA ALA A 737 -18.07 -20.86 4.74
C ALA A 737 -19.53 -20.53 5.09
N ARG A 738 -20.47 -20.60 4.14
CA ARG A 738 -21.86 -20.21 4.41
C ARG A 738 -22.47 -20.97 5.59
N GLY A 739 -23.06 -20.22 6.53
CA GLY A 739 -23.65 -20.76 7.75
C GLY A 739 -22.66 -21.32 8.78
N ALA A 740 -21.36 -21.08 8.63
CA ALA A 740 -20.35 -21.48 9.62
C ALA A 740 -20.44 -20.63 10.89
N ARG A 741 -20.02 -21.21 12.03
CA ARG A 741 -20.01 -20.54 13.34
C ARG A 741 -18.58 -20.23 13.75
N PHE A 742 -18.32 -18.99 14.13
CA PHE A 742 -17.04 -18.46 14.62
C PHE A 742 -17.22 -17.74 15.96
N ALA A 743 -18.28 -18.07 16.72
CA ALA A 743 -18.62 -17.38 17.95
C ALA A 743 -17.47 -17.46 18.97
N GLY A 744 -16.95 -16.31 19.40
CA GLY A 744 -15.82 -16.21 20.33
C GLY A 744 -14.47 -16.68 19.77
N ALA A 745 -14.34 -16.91 18.46
CA ALA A 745 -13.08 -17.32 17.85
C ALA A 745 -12.07 -16.16 17.76
N ASP A 746 -10.78 -16.49 17.74
CA ASP A 746 -9.68 -15.56 17.46
C ASP A 746 -9.33 -15.59 15.98
N LEU A 747 -9.74 -14.57 15.23
CA LEU A 747 -9.58 -14.43 13.79
C LEU A 747 -8.67 -13.26 13.42
N ARG A 748 -7.76 -12.88 14.34
CA ARG A 748 -6.82 -11.78 14.10
C ARG A 748 -5.98 -12.07 12.87
N ARG A 749 -5.84 -11.07 11.99
CA ARG A 749 -5.07 -11.13 10.74
C ARG A 749 -5.51 -12.25 9.78
N ALA A 750 -6.73 -12.78 9.95
CA ALA A 750 -7.29 -13.76 9.03
C ALA A 750 -7.62 -13.12 7.67
N GLN A 751 -7.46 -13.89 6.59
CA GLN A 751 -7.65 -13.42 5.22
C GLN A 751 -8.94 -13.99 4.60
N TRP A 752 -9.79 -13.12 4.04
CA TRP A 752 -11.11 -13.48 3.49
C TRP A 752 -11.31 -12.98 2.05
N LEU A 753 -10.31 -13.14 1.18
CA LEU A 753 -10.41 -12.66 -0.20
C LEU A 753 -11.37 -13.54 -1.02
N LYS A 754 -12.41 -12.93 -1.60
CA LYS A 754 -13.39 -13.61 -2.48
C LYS A 754 -14.08 -14.84 -1.84
N SER A 755 -14.13 -14.89 -0.52
CA SER A 755 -14.80 -15.97 0.21
C SER A 755 -16.31 -15.76 0.28
N GLN A 756 -17.06 -16.85 0.48
CA GLN A 756 -18.50 -16.80 0.73
C GLN A 756 -18.75 -17.03 2.22
N VAL A 757 -19.18 -16.01 2.94
CA VAL A 757 -19.39 -16.06 4.40
C VAL A 757 -20.80 -15.64 4.81
N ALA A 758 -21.75 -15.70 3.88
CA ALA A 758 -23.14 -15.36 4.17
C ALA A 758 -23.69 -16.26 5.28
N GLN A 759 -24.53 -15.69 6.16
CA GLN A 759 -25.14 -16.39 7.30
C GLN A 759 -24.16 -16.88 8.38
N CYS A 760 -22.91 -16.43 8.36
CA CYS A 760 -21.95 -16.76 9.41
C CYS A 760 -22.24 -16.07 10.74
N ASP A 761 -21.86 -16.72 11.84
CA ASP A 761 -21.93 -16.15 13.18
C ASP A 761 -20.52 -15.83 13.72
N PHE A 762 -20.14 -14.56 13.73
CA PHE A 762 -18.92 -14.02 14.34
C PHE A 762 -19.19 -13.35 15.70
N ALA A 763 -20.29 -13.70 16.40
CA ALA A 763 -20.61 -13.07 17.67
C ALA A 763 -19.44 -13.18 18.67
N SER A 764 -19.07 -12.04 19.27
CA SER A 764 -17.94 -11.93 20.22
C SER A 764 -16.57 -12.39 19.68
N ALA A 765 -16.39 -12.53 18.37
CA ALA A 765 -15.12 -12.88 17.76
C ALA A 765 -14.11 -11.71 17.81
N GLN A 766 -12.81 -12.05 17.75
CA GLN A 766 -11.69 -11.11 17.64
C GLN A 766 -11.22 -11.06 16.19
N LEU A 767 -11.38 -9.93 15.51
CA LEU A 767 -11.15 -9.76 14.07
C LEU A 767 -10.12 -8.66 13.78
N GLU A 768 -9.21 -8.37 14.71
CA GLU A 768 -8.23 -7.31 14.53
C GLU A 768 -7.35 -7.56 13.28
N GLN A 769 -7.26 -6.58 12.38
CA GLN A 769 -6.54 -6.61 11.10
C GLN A 769 -7.02 -7.67 10.10
N ALA A 770 -8.25 -8.17 10.23
CA ALA A 770 -8.85 -9.00 9.20
C ALA A 770 -9.22 -8.17 7.95
N ASN A 771 -9.12 -8.78 6.77
CA ASN A 771 -9.44 -8.14 5.49
C ASN A 771 -10.59 -8.86 4.78
N PHE A 772 -11.68 -8.14 4.51
CA PHE A 772 -12.83 -8.60 3.73
C PHE A 772 -12.87 -7.81 2.41
N ILE A 773 -12.56 -8.48 1.31
CA ILE A 773 -12.46 -7.85 0.00
C ILE A 773 -13.24 -8.71 -0.99
N GLU A 774 -14.22 -8.10 -1.65
CA GLU A 774 -15.11 -8.77 -2.60
C GLU A 774 -15.82 -9.98 -1.97
N THR A 775 -16.28 -9.80 -0.73
CA THR A 775 -16.87 -10.85 0.11
C THR A 775 -18.37 -10.63 0.26
N ASP A 776 -19.16 -11.71 0.25
CA ASP A 776 -20.58 -11.66 0.63
C ASP A 776 -20.76 -11.88 2.14
N LEU A 777 -21.04 -10.79 2.87
CA LEU A 777 -21.31 -10.73 4.31
C LEU A 777 -22.82 -10.57 4.60
N SER A 778 -23.68 -11.00 3.68
CA SER A 778 -25.14 -10.94 3.88
C SER A 778 -25.58 -11.86 5.02
N ASP A 779 -26.52 -11.40 5.85
CA ASP A 779 -27.05 -12.13 7.01
C ASP A 779 -26.01 -12.54 8.06
N VAL A 780 -24.85 -11.86 8.10
CA VAL A 780 -23.77 -12.15 9.05
C VAL A 780 -24.01 -11.49 10.41
N SER A 781 -23.66 -12.20 11.48
CA SER A 781 -23.67 -11.67 12.85
C SER A 781 -22.27 -11.30 13.33
N PHE A 782 -22.04 -10.01 13.61
CA PHE A 782 -20.87 -9.47 14.30
C PHE A 782 -21.23 -8.97 15.71
N ALA A 783 -22.31 -9.49 16.30
CA ALA A 783 -22.82 -9.00 17.58
C ALA A 783 -21.74 -9.09 18.69
N GLY A 784 -21.38 -7.95 19.28
CA GLY A 784 -20.33 -7.86 20.31
C GLY A 784 -18.90 -8.20 19.84
N ALA A 785 -18.66 -8.34 18.54
CA ALA A 785 -17.33 -8.63 17.99
C ALA A 785 -16.38 -7.43 18.14
N ARG A 786 -15.07 -7.72 18.18
CA ARG A 786 -14.00 -6.72 18.17
C ARG A 786 -13.38 -6.63 16.79
N LEU A 787 -13.53 -5.46 16.16
CA LEU A 787 -13.06 -5.15 14.82
C LEU A 787 -12.08 -3.98 14.94
N ASP A 788 -10.78 -4.20 14.79
CA ASP A 788 -9.77 -3.14 14.85
C ASP A 788 -8.94 -3.15 13.57
N ARG A 789 -8.78 -2.00 12.92
CA ARG A 789 -8.03 -1.84 11.65
C ARG A 789 -8.50 -2.79 10.55
N ILE A 790 -9.80 -3.08 10.47
CA ILE A 790 -10.35 -3.90 9.39
C ILE A 790 -10.68 -3.05 8.16
N THR A 791 -10.55 -3.66 6.98
CA THR A 791 -11.02 -3.07 5.73
C THR A 791 -12.10 -3.96 5.14
N ILE A 792 -13.26 -3.36 4.83
CA ILE A 792 -14.34 -3.97 4.05
C ILE A 792 -14.43 -3.20 2.74
N LEU A 793 -14.08 -3.86 1.63
CA LEU A 793 -14.04 -3.26 0.30
C LEU A 793 -14.93 -4.03 -0.67
N ARG A 794 -15.78 -3.31 -1.42
CA ARG A 794 -16.62 -3.86 -2.51
C ARG A 794 -17.41 -5.10 -2.09
N SER A 795 -18.04 -5.04 -0.92
CA SER A 795 -18.67 -6.19 -0.25
C SER A 795 -20.14 -5.92 0.08
N GLY A 796 -20.95 -6.98 0.11
CA GLY A 796 -22.36 -6.91 0.52
C GLY A 796 -22.51 -7.24 2.01
N MET A 797 -23.29 -6.47 2.76
CA MET A 797 -23.60 -6.62 4.19
C MET A 797 -25.10 -6.53 4.46
N SER A 798 -25.93 -6.96 3.51
CA SER A 798 -27.38 -6.86 3.63
C SER A 798 -27.87 -7.69 4.82
N ARG A 799 -28.69 -7.09 5.69
CA ARG A 799 -29.21 -7.69 6.94
C ARG A 799 -28.12 -8.16 7.93
N ALA A 800 -26.89 -7.65 7.82
CA ALA A 800 -25.86 -7.93 8.81
C ALA A 800 -26.17 -7.26 10.16
N THR A 801 -25.71 -7.84 11.27
CA THR A 801 -25.79 -7.23 12.60
C THR A 801 -24.41 -6.88 13.15
N LEU A 802 -24.23 -5.61 13.47
CA LEU A 802 -23.09 -5.01 14.19
C LEU A 802 -23.51 -4.60 15.61
N ALA A 803 -24.60 -5.16 16.14
CA ALA A 803 -25.16 -4.74 17.42
C ALA A 803 -24.14 -4.92 18.56
N GLY A 804 -23.82 -3.83 19.25
CA GLY A 804 -22.84 -3.82 20.34
C GLY A 804 -21.39 -4.13 19.94
N ALA A 805 -21.08 -4.21 18.65
CA ALA A 805 -19.72 -4.43 18.16
C ALA A 805 -18.80 -3.23 18.50
N VAL A 806 -17.50 -3.48 18.55
CA VAL A 806 -16.48 -2.44 18.72
C VAL A 806 -15.68 -2.33 17.44
N MET A 807 -15.69 -1.16 16.82
CA MET A 807 -14.96 -0.85 15.58
C MET A 807 -13.94 0.26 15.83
N GLU A 808 -12.66 -0.02 15.66
CA GLU A 808 -11.59 0.96 15.83
C GLU A 808 -10.75 1.09 14.56
N SER A 809 -10.60 2.31 14.05
CA SER A 809 -9.77 2.61 12.86
C SER A 809 -10.11 1.76 11.64
N CYS A 810 -11.40 1.44 11.45
CA CYS A 810 -11.89 0.61 10.36
C CYS A 810 -12.27 1.43 9.13
N ALA A 811 -12.22 0.80 7.95
CA ALA A 811 -12.64 1.40 6.68
C ALA A 811 -13.72 0.55 6.00
N LEU A 812 -14.84 1.19 5.62
CA LEU A 812 -15.89 0.62 4.79
C LEU A 812 -15.93 1.38 3.47
N VAL A 813 -15.64 0.70 2.35
CA VAL A 813 -15.52 1.32 1.03
C VAL A 813 -16.35 0.55 0.02
N GLU A 814 -17.31 1.21 -0.62
CA GLU A 814 -18.20 0.60 -1.63
C GLU A 814 -18.95 -0.60 -1.06
N VAL A 815 -19.74 -0.37 -0.01
CA VAL A 815 -20.46 -1.41 0.74
C VAL A 815 -21.96 -1.25 0.55
N LYS A 816 -22.66 -2.35 0.28
CA LYS A 816 -24.13 -2.40 0.22
C LYS A 816 -24.67 -3.08 1.46
N ALA A 817 -25.36 -2.36 2.33
CA ALA A 817 -25.80 -2.82 3.65
C ALA A 817 -27.27 -2.48 3.92
N GLU A 818 -28.17 -2.96 3.06
CA GLU A 818 -29.61 -2.78 3.27
C GLU A 818 -30.05 -3.43 4.59
N GLN A 819 -30.85 -2.71 5.39
CA GLN A 819 -31.36 -3.17 6.69
C GLN A 819 -30.26 -3.58 7.70
N LEU A 820 -29.13 -2.89 7.68
CA LEU A 820 -28.05 -3.07 8.66
C LEU A 820 -28.53 -2.77 10.10
N ASP A 821 -28.28 -3.68 11.04
CA ASP A 821 -28.50 -3.45 12.48
C ASP A 821 -27.18 -3.09 13.17
N ALA A 822 -26.97 -1.82 13.45
CA ALA A 822 -25.79 -1.27 14.13
C ALA A 822 -26.14 -0.68 15.51
N ARG A 823 -27.17 -1.20 16.18
CA ARG A 823 -27.60 -0.69 17.49
C ARG A 823 -26.51 -0.82 18.54
N GLY A 824 -26.23 0.27 19.27
CA GLY A 824 -25.20 0.28 20.30
C GLY A 824 -23.77 0.03 19.81
N LEU A 825 -23.53 0.13 18.49
CA LEU A 825 -22.20 0.05 17.89
C LEU A 825 -21.26 1.07 18.54
N LYS A 826 -20.04 0.65 18.90
CA LYS A 826 -18.98 1.54 19.39
C LYS A 826 -17.91 1.71 18.33
N ALA A 827 -17.97 2.79 17.58
CA ALA A 827 -17.01 3.13 16.54
C ALA A 827 -16.10 4.30 16.93
N PHE A 828 -14.80 4.13 16.74
CA PHE A 828 -13.78 5.17 16.85
C PHE A 828 -12.97 5.23 15.56
N LYS A 829 -12.91 6.41 14.92
CA LYS A 829 -12.22 6.59 13.62
C LYS A 829 -12.70 5.65 12.51
N LEU A 830 -14.00 5.41 12.44
CA LEU A 830 -14.59 4.68 11.32
C LEU A 830 -14.64 5.57 10.08
N SER A 831 -14.03 5.14 8.98
CA SER A 831 -14.10 5.82 7.68
C SER A 831 -15.04 5.08 6.74
N VAL A 832 -16.06 5.76 6.23
CA VAL A 832 -17.09 5.18 5.36
C VAL A 832 -17.18 5.97 4.07
N VAL A 833 -17.00 5.29 2.94
CA VAL A 833 -17.04 5.85 1.59
C VAL A 833 -18.00 5.02 0.74
N LYS A 834 -19.00 5.65 0.13
CA LYS A 834 -20.01 4.99 -0.73
C LYS A 834 -20.71 3.80 -0.05
N LEU A 835 -21.32 4.05 1.10
CA LEU A 835 -22.18 3.07 1.78
C LEU A 835 -23.62 3.21 1.29
N GLU A 836 -24.21 2.15 0.73
CA GLU A 836 -25.64 2.07 0.41
C GLU A 836 -26.37 1.32 1.53
N ALA A 837 -26.93 2.04 2.50
CA ALA A 837 -27.58 1.44 3.68
C ALA A 837 -28.91 2.12 4.04
N PRO A 838 -29.92 2.08 3.13
CA PRO A 838 -31.23 2.63 3.43
C PRO A 838 -31.90 1.87 4.60
N GLY A 839 -32.47 2.62 5.54
CA GLY A 839 -33.18 2.07 6.71
C GLY A 839 -32.28 1.43 7.78
N ALA A 840 -30.96 1.65 7.73
CA ALA A 840 -30.04 1.13 8.74
C ALA A 840 -30.34 1.66 10.15
N ASP A 841 -30.15 0.84 11.19
CA ASP A 841 -30.40 1.18 12.58
C ASP A 841 -29.11 1.37 13.38
N PHE A 842 -28.73 2.61 13.61
CA PHE A 842 -27.62 3.07 14.47
C PHE A 842 -28.11 3.59 15.83
N SER A 843 -29.29 3.20 16.30
CA SER A 843 -29.83 3.70 17.57
C SER A 843 -28.88 3.40 18.73
N GLY A 844 -28.57 4.44 19.52
CA GLY A 844 -27.62 4.36 20.64
C GLY A 844 -26.15 4.09 20.25
N ALA A 845 -25.78 4.21 18.98
CA ALA A 845 -24.40 4.02 18.55
C ALA A 845 -23.48 5.17 19.05
N HIS A 846 -22.22 4.83 19.34
CA HIS A 846 -21.16 5.77 19.67
C HIS A 846 -20.24 5.92 18.45
N LEU A 847 -20.26 7.06 17.77
CA LEU A 847 -19.56 7.31 16.50
C LEU A 847 -18.53 8.44 16.68
N GLN A 848 -17.48 8.18 17.46
CA GLN A 848 -16.46 9.18 17.78
C GLN A 848 -15.44 9.26 16.63
N GLN A 849 -15.10 10.48 16.19
CA GLN A 849 -14.17 10.73 15.07
C GLN A 849 -14.50 9.94 13.78
N SER A 850 -15.77 9.59 13.58
CA SER A 850 -16.20 8.72 12.49
C SER A 850 -16.77 9.54 11.34
N GLY A 851 -16.46 9.16 10.10
CA GLY A 851 -16.80 9.87 8.88
C GLY A 851 -17.63 9.03 7.91
N PHE A 852 -18.75 9.58 7.47
CA PHE A 852 -19.57 9.12 6.36
C PHE A 852 -19.44 10.16 5.25
N HIS A 853 -18.65 9.82 4.22
CA HIS A 853 -18.26 10.75 3.18
C HIS A 853 -19.25 10.75 2.00
N ALA A 854 -19.01 11.66 1.04
CA ALA A 854 -19.86 11.82 -0.14
C ALA A 854 -20.08 10.49 -0.88
N GLY A 855 -21.32 10.25 -1.29
CA GLY A 855 -21.77 9.01 -1.94
C GLY A 855 -22.39 7.97 -0.99
N CYS A 856 -22.49 8.24 0.32
CA CYS A 856 -23.25 7.39 1.22
C CYS A 856 -24.77 7.68 1.11
N ASP A 857 -25.57 6.62 0.96
CA ASP A 857 -27.02 6.63 1.04
C ASP A 857 -27.49 6.02 2.37
N LEU A 858 -27.98 6.88 3.25
CA LEU A 858 -28.51 6.56 4.57
C LEU A 858 -29.98 7.01 4.68
N THR A 859 -30.72 6.99 3.57
CA THR A 859 -32.14 7.34 3.52
C THR A 859 -32.93 6.52 4.53
N GLY A 860 -33.67 7.17 5.43
CA GLY A 860 -34.50 6.53 6.45
C GLY A 860 -33.71 5.84 7.58
N ALA A 861 -32.40 6.06 7.69
CA ALA A 861 -31.59 5.47 8.77
C ALA A 861 -31.97 6.06 10.15
N ARG A 862 -31.84 5.27 11.22
CA ARG A 862 -32.15 5.67 12.59
C ARG A 862 -30.89 5.84 13.43
N PHE A 863 -30.67 7.03 13.97
CA PHE A 863 -29.56 7.43 14.84
C PHE A 863 -30.08 7.87 16.22
N ASP A 864 -31.25 7.38 16.64
CA ASP A 864 -31.93 7.84 17.85
C ASP A 864 -31.05 7.60 19.09
N GLY A 865 -30.79 8.67 19.84
CA GLY A 865 -29.91 8.62 21.01
C GLY A 865 -28.44 8.31 20.72
N ALA A 866 -28.00 8.30 19.47
CA ALA A 866 -26.59 8.09 19.12
C ALA A 866 -25.71 9.27 19.55
N VAL A 867 -24.42 9.02 19.78
CA VAL A 867 -23.45 10.01 20.26
C VAL A 867 -22.21 10.03 19.37
N GLY A 868 -21.93 11.18 18.77
CA GLY A 868 -20.73 11.42 17.95
C GLY A 868 -20.07 12.76 18.27
N MET A 869 -18.75 12.84 18.08
CA MET A 869 -17.98 14.07 18.17
C MET A 869 -16.83 14.06 17.16
N ASN A 870 -16.54 15.22 16.56
CA ASN A 870 -15.46 15.39 15.59
C ASN A 870 -15.55 14.43 14.39
N GLY A 871 -16.76 14.05 14.00
CA GLY A 871 -17.05 13.20 12.85
C GLY A 871 -17.50 14.01 11.63
N SER A 872 -17.83 13.32 10.53
CA SER A 872 -18.33 13.94 9.29
C SER A 872 -19.46 13.11 8.68
N PHE A 873 -20.45 13.79 8.12
CA PHE A 873 -21.52 13.30 7.25
C PHE A 873 -21.54 14.11 5.95
N ARG A 874 -20.41 14.70 5.55
CA ARG A 874 -20.35 15.68 4.47
C ARG A 874 -20.79 15.06 3.13
N GLY A 875 -21.79 15.65 2.49
CA GLY A 875 -22.34 15.18 1.22
C GLY A 875 -23.09 13.83 1.30
N ALA A 876 -23.46 13.37 2.50
CA ALA A 876 -24.24 12.15 2.67
C ALA A 876 -25.74 12.40 2.43
N ARG A 877 -26.44 11.39 1.92
CA ARG A 877 -27.90 11.41 1.75
C ARG A 877 -28.58 10.83 2.98
N LEU A 878 -29.27 11.67 3.74
CA LEU A 878 -29.90 11.40 5.04
C LEU A 878 -31.40 11.75 5.02
N ILE A 879 -32.04 11.61 3.86
CA ILE A 879 -33.46 11.95 3.68
C ILE A 879 -34.31 11.07 4.61
N ARG A 880 -35.21 11.67 5.39
CA ARG A 880 -36.06 11.00 6.40
C ARG A 880 -35.27 10.21 7.45
N ALA A 881 -33.99 10.48 7.63
CA ALA A 881 -33.23 9.89 8.72
C ALA A 881 -33.72 10.43 10.07
N SER A 882 -33.69 9.59 11.10
CA SER A 882 -34.03 9.98 12.46
C SER A 882 -32.76 10.17 13.28
N PHE A 883 -32.65 11.28 13.97
CA PHE A 883 -31.59 11.71 14.87
C PHE A 883 -32.20 12.15 16.21
N ALA A 884 -33.40 11.65 16.54
CA ALA A 884 -34.14 12.09 17.71
C ALA A 884 -33.31 11.87 18.98
N ARG A 885 -33.12 12.94 19.76
CA ARG A 885 -32.34 12.95 21.02
C ARG A 885 -30.87 12.55 20.85
N ALA A 886 -30.33 12.55 19.63
CA ALA A 886 -28.93 12.25 19.36
C ALA A 886 -28.01 13.41 19.77
N SER A 887 -26.71 13.14 19.96
CA SER A 887 -25.71 14.16 20.28
C SER A 887 -24.53 14.08 19.30
N PHE A 888 -24.55 14.93 18.28
CA PHE A 888 -23.50 15.07 17.26
C PHE A 888 -22.86 16.46 17.32
N ASN A 889 -22.16 16.73 18.42
CA ASN A 889 -21.50 18.03 18.63
C ASN A 889 -20.18 18.09 17.85
N ARG A 890 -19.86 19.23 17.22
CA ARG A 890 -18.64 19.42 16.39
C ARG A 890 -18.53 18.43 15.24
N VAL A 891 -19.67 18.06 14.66
CA VAL A 891 -19.74 17.15 13.51
C VAL A 891 -20.00 17.97 12.24
N ASP A 892 -19.41 17.56 11.12
CA ASP A 892 -19.60 18.22 9.82
C ASP A 892 -20.70 17.55 8.99
N PHE A 893 -21.86 18.18 8.88
CA PHE A 893 -22.97 17.84 8.00
C PHE A 893 -22.99 18.69 6.72
N GLY A 894 -21.88 19.35 6.33
CA GLY A 894 -21.84 20.20 5.15
C GLY A 894 -22.29 19.48 3.88
N GLU A 895 -23.06 20.15 3.02
CA GLU A 895 -23.61 19.58 1.77
C GLU A 895 -24.46 18.31 1.94
N ALA A 896 -24.79 17.89 3.16
CA ALA A 896 -25.62 16.71 3.41
C ALA A 896 -27.10 17.00 3.08
N ASP A 897 -27.82 15.98 2.64
CA ASP A 897 -29.27 16.06 2.41
C ASP A 897 -30.04 15.44 3.57
N LEU A 898 -30.50 16.30 4.48
CA LEU A 898 -31.31 16.01 5.67
C LEU A 898 -32.80 16.35 5.44
N SER A 899 -33.29 16.32 4.20
CA SER A 899 -34.69 16.61 3.90
C SER A 899 -35.63 15.67 4.65
N GLU A 900 -36.66 16.22 5.29
CA GLU A 900 -37.64 15.49 6.10
C GLU A 900 -37.04 14.67 7.26
N ALA A 901 -35.80 14.96 7.68
CA ALA A 901 -35.16 14.28 8.81
C ALA A 901 -35.78 14.69 10.15
N ASP A 902 -35.84 13.76 11.10
CA ASP A 902 -36.23 14.03 12.49
C ASP A 902 -34.97 14.33 13.32
N LEU A 903 -34.77 15.58 13.73
CA LEU A 903 -33.69 16.06 14.57
C LEU A 903 -34.23 16.56 15.92
N ALA A 904 -35.42 16.12 16.33
CA ALA A 904 -36.08 16.61 17.53
C ALA A 904 -35.20 16.32 18.77
N LEU A 905 -34.99 17.36 19.58
CA LEU A 905 -34.18 17.32 20.80
C LEU A 905 -32.72 16.89 20.59
N ALA A 906 -32.21 16.91 19.35
CA ALA A 906 -30.83 16.59 19.05
C ALA A 906 -29.87 17.70 19.54
N SER A 907 -28.65 17.32 19.93
CA SER A 907 -27.57 18.25 20.25
C SER A 907 -26.57 18.32 19.08
N LEU A 908 -26.51 19.49 18.44
CA LEU A 908 -25.66 19.81 17.29
C LEU A 908 -24.75 21.01 17.60
N LYS A 909 -24.26 21.10 18.85
CA LYS A 909 -23.44 22.24 19.29
C LYS A 909 -22.17 22.32 18.45
N GLN A 910 -21.87 23.50 17.94
CA GLN A 910 -20.68 23.74 17.09
C GLN A 910 -20.60 22.83 15.87
N ALA A 911 -21.71 22.26 15.40
CA ALA A 911 -21.75 21.47 14.18
C ALA A 911 -21.60 22.38 12.94
N SER A 912 -21.05 21.84 11.86
CA SER A 912 -21.04 22.48 10.54
C SER A 912 -22.22 21.93 9.73
N LEU A 913 -23.04 22.82 9.19
CA LEU A 913 -24.24 22.56 8.39
C LEU A 913 -24.18 23.41 7.08
N GLY A 914 -22.98 23.83 6.68
CA GLY A 914 -22.79 24.70 5.53
C GLY A 914 -23.30 24.05 4.24
N LYS A 915 -24.15 24.75 3.48
CA LYS A 915 -24.79 24.24 2.25
C LYS A 915 -25.63 22.95 2.45
N ALA A 916 -25.95 22.58 3.68
CA ALA A 916 -26.78 21.40 3.94
C ALA A 916 -28.25 21.66 3.56
N THR A 917 -28.95 20.62 3.13
CA THR A 917 -30.37 20.67 2.78
C THR A 917 -31.20 20.10 3.92
N LEU A 918 -32.02 20.92 4.58
CA LEU A 918 -32.87 20.56 5.74
C LEU A 918 -34.36 20.85 5.45
N LEU A 919 -34.81 20.62 4.21
CA LEU A 919 -36.17 20.93 3.78
C LEU A 919 -37.18 20.14 4.60
N ARG A 920 -38.13 20.84 5.24
CA ARG A 920 -39.16 20.24 6.12
C ARG A 920 -38.60 19.34 7.24
N ALA A 921 -37.34 19.52 7.64
CA ALA A 921 -36.77 18.79 8.75
C ALA A 921 -37.39 19.22 10.09
N ASP A 922 -37.51 18.29 11.04
CA ASP A 922 -38.02 18.58 12.38
C ASP A 922 -36.87 18.81 13.36
N LEU A 923 -36.62 20.07 13.73
CA LEU A 923 -35.59 20.47 14.69
C LEU A 923 -36.21 20.94 16.02
N PHE A 924 -37.38 20.42 16.39
CA PHE A 924 -38.07 20.80 17.62
C PHE A 924 -37.15 20.64 18.84
N GLY A 925 -36.89 21.74 19.56
CA GLY A 925 -36.03 21.74 20.74
C GLY A 925 -34.58 21.33 20.51
N ALA A 926 -34.11 21.30 19.26
CA ALA A 926 -32.72 20.98 18.93
C ALA A 926 -31.75 22.05 19.44
N ASN A 927 -30.52 21.65 19.75
CA ASN A 927 -29.48 22.54 20.26
C ASN A 927 -28.39 22.80 19.23
N LEU A 928 -28.46 23.96 18.56
CA LEU A 928 -27.53 24.42 17.53
C LEU A 928 -26.59 25.54 18.05
N PHE A 929 -26.30 25.56 19.36
CA PHE A 929 -25.42 26.56 19.96
C PHE A 929 -24.08 26.65 19.21
N ASN A 930 -23.73 27.84 18.71
CA ASN A 930 -22.53 28.11 17.90
C ASN A 930 -22.36 27.21 16.64
N ALA A 931 -23.44 26.65 16.10
CA ALA A 931 -23.38 25.89 14.84
C ALA A 931 -23.18 26.81 13.62
N GLN A 932 -22.57 26.30 12.55
CA GLN A 932 -22.31 27.03 11.31
C GLN A 932 -23.24 26.52 10.21
N ALA A 933 -24.35 27.20 9.93
CA ALA A 933 -25.37 26.82 8.95
C ALA A 933 -25.42 27.79 7.76
N ARG A 934 -24.26 28.25 7.30
CA ARG A 934 -24.14 29.18 6.17
C ARG A 934 -24.67 28.55 4.88
N ARG A 935 -25.47 29.28 4.10
CA ARG A 935 -26.08 28.79 2.86
C ARG A 935 -26.90 27.49 3.01
N ALA A 936 -27.35 27.16 4.22
CA ALA A 936 -28.20 25.99 4.43
C ALA A 936 -29.63 26.24 3.92
N HIS A 937 -30.30 25.20 3.42
CA HIS A 937 -31.68 25.26 2.96
C HIS A 937 -32.63 24.72 4.04
N LEU A 938 -33.26 25.60 4.82
CA LEU A 938 -34.13 25.27 5.96
C LEU A 938 -35.62 25.49 5.64
N ASP A 939 -36.00 25.51 4.37
CA ASP A 939 -37.36 25.83 3.97
C ASP A 939 -38.38 24.83 4.53
N GLY A 940 -39.41 25.35 5.20
CA GLY A 940 -40.43 24.56 5.87
C GLY A 940 -39.95 23.77 7.10
N ALA A 941 -38.70 23.96 7.56
CA ALA A 941 -38.18 23.27 8.73
C ALA A 941 -38.85 23.77 10.03
N ARG A 942 -38.99 22.87 11.02
CA ARG A 942 -39.59 23.19 12.33
C ARG A 942 -38.51 23.39 13.39
N LEU A 943 -38.16 24.64 13.69
CA LEU A 943 -37.18 25.03 14.71
C LEU A 943 -37.85 25.52 16.01
N LEU A 944 -39.10 25.12 16.25
CA LEU A 944 -39.85 25.46 17.47
C LEU A 944 -39.03 25.09 18.72
N ARG A 945 -38.77 26.08 19.60
CA ARG A 945 -37.96 25.95 20.82
C ARG A 945 -36.50 25.54 20.62
N ALA A 946 -35.96 25.64 19.41
CA ALA A 946 -34.56 25.34 19.16
C ALA A 946 -33.63 26.38 19.81
N ASN A 947 -32.43 25.97 20.21
CA ASN A 947 -31.38 26.87 20.67
C ASN A 947 -30.44 27.23 19.52
N LEU A 948 -30.55 28.45 18.99
CA LEU A 948 -29.73 28.97 17.89
C LEU A 948 -28.70 30.00 18.37
N TYR A 949 -28.44 30.08 19.68
CA TYR A 949 -27.54 31.10 20.23
C TYR A 949 -26.15 31.01 19.58
N GLY A 950 -25.68 32.12 19.01
CA GLY A 950 -24.39 32.19 18.30
C GLY A 950 -24.30 31.37 17.01
N CYS A 951 -25.42 30.80 16.54
CA CYS A 951 -25.48 30.08 15.28
C CYS A 951 -25.33 31.05 14.09
N ASP A 952 -24.60 30.64 13.06
CA ASP A 952 -24.39 31.41 11.85
C ASP A 952 -25.27 30.92 10.71
N LEU A 953 -26.30 31.71 10.38
CA LEU A 953 -27.27 31.46 9.32
C LEU A 953 -27.05 32.40 8.11
N SER A 954 -25.82 32.86 7.89
CA SER A 954 -25.52 33.73 6.74
C SER A 954 -25.87 33.05 5.43
N ASP A 955 -26.64 33.74 4.58
CA ASP A 955 -27.14 33.28 3.29
C ASP A 955 -28.03 32.01 3.34
N ALA A 956 -28.54 31.64 4.52
CA ALA A 956 -29.43 30.49 4.65
C ALA A 956 -30.85 30.81 4.15
N SER A 957 -31.49 29.85 3.47
CA SER A 957 -32.91 29.96 3.08
C SER A 957 -33.81 29.50 4.23
N LEU A 958 -34.75 30.35 4.63
CA LEU A 958 -35.64 30.14 5.79
C LEU A 958 -37.13 30.25 5.39
N VAL A 959 -37.48 29.92 4.14
CA VAL A 959 -38.83 30.14 3.62
C VAL A 959 -39.81 29.19 4.30
N GLY A 960 -40.78 29.74 5.05
CA GLY A 960 -41.78 28.95 5.76
C GLY A 960 -41.24 28.18 6.98
N THR A 961 -40.05 28.52 7.46
CA THR A 961 -39.44 27.91 8.66
C THR A 961 -40.16 28.40 9.94
N ASP A 962 -40.51 27.48 10.84
CA ASP A 962 -41.12 27.83 12.14
C ASP A 962 -40.04 28.07 13.21
N LEU A 963 -39.81 29.33 13.55
CA LEU A 963 -38.85 29.76 14.59
C LEU A 963 -39.53 30.12 15.93
N THR A 964 -40.78 29.70 16.14
CA THR A 964 -41.54 30.03 17.34
C THR A 964 -40.78 29.61 18.60
N GLN A 965 -40.65 30.52 19.58
CA GLN A 965 -39.93 30.26 20.85
C GLN A 965 -38.47 29.79 20.70
N ALA A 966 -37.83 29.96 19.54
CA ALA A 966 -36.40 29.66 19.38
C ALA A 966 -35.52 30.72 20.08
N LEU A 967 -34.38 30.32 20.62
CA LEU A 967 -33.39 31.24 21.22
C LEU A 967 -32.47 31.78 20.12
N LEU A 968 -32.71 33.03 19.70
CA LEU A 968 -32.02 33.69 18.58
C LEU A 968 -30.92 34.68 19.00
N ASP A 969 -30.58 34.73 20.28
CA ASP A 969 -29.61 35.67 20.80
C ASP A 969 -28.22 35.43 20.18
N LYS A 970 -27.61 36.48 19.64
CA LYS A 970 -26.32 36.43 18.91
C LYS A 970 -26.31 35.50 17.68
N THR A 971 -27.47 35.05 17.20
CA THR A 971 -27.57 34.37 15.90
C THR A 971 -27.21 35.36 14.79
N ILE A 972 -26.37 34.94 13.85
CA ILE A 972 -25.92 35.78 12.73
C ILE A 972 -26.83 35.51 11.54
N PHE A 973 -27.47 36.56 11.03
CA PHE A 973 -28.21 36.53 9.78
C PHE A 973 -27.45 37.39 8.75
N GLY A 974 -26.90 36.75 7.73
CA GLY A 974 -26.33 37.41 6.56
C GLY A 974 -27.34 37.34 5.42
N MET A 975 -27.71 38.49 4.86
CA MET A 975 -28.59 38.52 3.68
C MET A 975 -27.79 38.07 2.45
N PRO A 976 -28.36 37.23 1.56
CA PRO A 976 -27.71 36.87 0.31
C PRO A 976 -27.40 38.14 -0.49
N SER A 977 -26.16 38.25 -1.01
CA SER A 977 -25.70 39.40 -1.80
C SER A 977 -26.53 39.64 -3.07
N ASP A 978 -27.39 38.69 -3.44
CA ASP A 978 -28.08 38.62 -4.73
C ASP A 978 -29.63 38.67 -4.64
N ALA A 979 -30.21 39.10 -3.51
CA ALA A 979 -31.66 39.38 -3.43
C ALA A 979 -31.94 40.89 -3.61
N PRO A 980 -32.82 41.32 -4.54
CA PRO A 980 -33.26 42.72 -4.64
C PRO A 980 -34.07 43.18 -3.41
#